data_AF-A0A1J5J8A7-F1
#
_entry.id   AF-A0A1J5J8A7-F1
#
_cell.length_a   1.000
_cell.length_b   1.000
_cell.length_c   1.000
_cell.angle_alpha   90.00
_cell.angle_beta   90.00
_cell.angle_gamma   90.00
#
_symmetry.space_group_name_H-M   'P 1'
#
loop_
_entity.id
_entity.type
_entity.pdbx_description
1 polymer ?
#
loop_
_entity_poly.entity_id
_entity_poly.type
_entity_poly.pdbx_seq_one_letter_code
_entity_poly.pdbx_strand_id
1 'polypeptide(L)'
;MALDVGIDIGSVSINGIVIDEPGEIVWEAPYLRHFGLVREQLEAFLERLQQRFEPASIRSVSFTGIHGERLAAELKAPYEVETIAQVLGAVRVVSGVRTIISIGGQDAALFQLSHDGRQWHLDAFNMNGPCASGTGSFIDQQAERLASSIYGERVELDQEHTQTVLDDFIALGSRHTDPAPVACRCTVFTKSDMIHLQNKGEPLANIVAGLHFGNAANYLSTIVGNRKLHSPVIFIGGLAGNRLQVEAFKKYFPDLVVPPHYASLGALGVALQSQRRGRHNSVGSAALQRSGATATAAFPRAAPLSLKLTRFHADNRLAPRDWDPARPIESFLGIDVGSTTTKYALIDGAGNLLHKCYLQTRGKPIEVTQELLRTLEREVAGRVHLVGIATTGSGRNVVGDFVEADLIIDEITAHAGGAVAVDPAVDTIFEIGGQDSKYIRIDQGHPLDFDMNKVCAAGTGSFLHELANKLRINIVGEFEAIALASRQPVALAERCTVFMESDLMSYAQKGADRGDLIAGLCYAIVHNYLNRVVGKRSIGKRVMFLGGPSLNRGIVAAFEQVLGKPLLVPRHREVLGGYGAALALKAGFERGDFSGRDRDLAALGRVSVEFVESVCRADPKCHNECKLKVYDFCGRKSIWGGECARYEITRGGTKPALNLFAERLRLFQAALGPAAMPVDNSGTAVRSGSGRAPTVGIPLAIHAWEWGVLWVTLFQELGFEVRLTAPTSPRVVASGVESMTAETCFPIKVFHGHVKQLLDQAEYLFLPNLIDMPGPDPAERGLFCPLVESSQYMARAAFGIEARRLICPDLYLKKGAEGLGWSLLEALPKEVRGSRAVIERAVTVAWEAQSRFRRRLIAAGRRFLAQRTPGVPLWVVTGRPYNLHDERLNLKLGRHLARLGIEALPMDFLEVDGVDLSDFPRMYWGLGARILRTAKLIGKHPDWYGMHLTNFSCGADSFIEHFYRRLLQDKPPLILELDEHSAVAGALTRLEAYRNVVNNIQARRLDAGGRESCRGAA
;
A
#
# COMPACT_ATOMS: atom_id res chain seq x y z
N MET A 1 18.71 38.48 -38.29
CA MET A 1 17.74 37.36 -38.29
C MET A 1 16.89 37.53 -37.04
N ALA A 2 15.56 37.58 -37.17
CA ALA A 2 14.68 37.67 -36.01
C ALA A 2 14.49 36.26 -35.42
N LEU A 3 14.67 36.14 -34.11
CA LEU A 3 14.62 34.88 -33.36
C LEU A 3 13.49 34.92 -32.33
N ASP A 4 12.77 33.81 -32.16
CA ASP A 4 11.80 33.66 -31.08
C ASP A 4 12.23 32.56 -30.12
N VAL A 5 12.09 32.83 -28.84
CA VAL A 5 12.53 31.95 -27.76
C VAL A 5 11.31 31.45 -27.02
N GLY A 6 11.21 30.14 -26.90
CA GLY A 6 10.27 29.47 -26.03
C GLY A 6 10.97 28.88 -24.83
N ILE A 7 10.39 29.05 -23.64
CA ILE A 7 10.88 28.51 -22.38
C ILE A 7 9.74 27.75 -21.72
N ASP A 8 9.93 26.45 -21.52
CA ASP A 8 9.03 25.59 -20.78
C ASP A 8 9.57 25.40 -19.36
N ILE A 9 8.85 25.94 -18.38
CA ILE A 9 9.21 25.84 -16.96
C ILE A 9 8.22 24.88 -16.30
N GLY A 10 8.55 23.60 -16.39
CA GLY A 10 7.79 22.50 -15.80
C GLY A 10 7.99 22.41 -14.29
N SER A 11 7.47 21.35 -13.68
CA SER A 11 7.54 21.11 -12.22
C SER A 11 8.94 20.71 -11.71
N VAL A 12 9.81 20.21 -12.59
CA VAL A 12 11.16 19.72 -12.23
C VAL A 12 12.28 20.27 -13.12
N SER A 13 11.97 20.80 -14.29
CA SER A 13 12.95 21.20 -15.31
C SER A 13 12.59 22.48 -16.05
N ILE A 14 13.61 23.09 -16.65
CA ILE A 14 13.53 24.25 -17.54
C ILE A 14 14.08 23.81 -18.89
N ASN A 15 13.25 23.90 -19.92
CA ASN A 15 13.61 23.55 -21.29
C ASN A 15 13.47 24.77 -22.19
N GLY A 16 14.39 24.93 -23.14
CA GLY A 16 14.44 26.13 -23.97
C GLY A 16 14.72 25.83 -25.42
N ILE A 17 13.98 26.48 -26.32
CA ILE A 17 14.19 26.39 -27.76
C ILE A 17 14.20 27.80 -28.36
N VAL A 18 15.11 27.99 -29.32
CA VAL A 18 15.19 29.19 -30.15
C VAL A 18 14.90 28.80 -31.60
N ILE A 19 13.96 29.50 -32.22
CA ILE A 19 13.59 29.31 -33.61
C ILE A 19 13.89 30.57 -34.44
N ASP A 20 14.12 30.37 -35.73
CA ASP A 20 14.24 31.45 -36.71
C ASP A 20 12.89 31.84 -37.33
N GLU A 21 12.93 32.73 -38.33
CA GLU A 21 11.75 33.26 -39.00
C GLU A 21 10.93 32.20 -39.79
N PRO A 22 11.56 31.23 -40.49
CA PRO A 22 10.89 30.01 -40.97
C PRO A 22 10.29 29.11 -39.88
N GLY A 23 10.72 29.27 -38.63
CA GLY A 23 10.32 28.40 -37.52
C GLY A 23 11.12 27.10 -37.46
N GLU A 24 12.37 27.13 -37.94
CA GLU A 24 13.37 26.06 -37.77
C GLU A 24 14.12 26.24 -36.45
N ILE A 25 14.49 25.12 -35.82
CA ILE A 25 15.21 25.13 -34.54
C ILE A 25 16.66 25.55 -34.77
N VAL A 26 17.05 26.69 -34.23
CA VAL A 26 18.42 27.21 -34.30
C VAL A 26 19.23 26.74 -33.10
N TRP A 27 18.58 26.60 -31.94
CA TRP A 27 19.22 26.12 -30.72
C TRP A 27 18.20 25.47 -29.79
N GLU A 28 18.58 24.33 -29.24
CA GLU A 28 17.93 23.71 -28.09
C GLU A 28 18.89 23.82 -26.90
N ALA A 29 18.39 24.35 -25.80
CA ALA A 29 19.13 24.40 -24.55
C ALA A 29 19.22 23.00 -23.93
N PRO A 30 20.35 22.65 -23.28
CA PRO A 30 20.45 21.41 -22.54
C PRO A 30 19.32 21.27 -21.51
N TYR A 31 18.76 20.07 -21.39
CA TYR A 31 17.75 19.75 -20.38
C TYR A 31 18.26 20.10 -18.98
N LEU A 32 17.61 21.05 -18.31
CA LEU A 32 18.07 21.59 -17.03
C LEU A 32 17.07 21.27 -15.92
N ARG A 33 17.46 20.47 -14.94
CA ARG A 33 16.67 20.23 -13.73
C ARG A 33 16.87 21.40 -12.76
N HIS A 34 15.78 22.02 -12.29
CA HIS A 34 15.88 23.21 -11.43
C HIS A 34 15.90 22.92 -9.93
N PHE A 35 15.47 21.73 -9.48
CA PHE A 35 15.49 21.32 -8.06
C PHE A 35 14.88 22.35 -7.08
N GLY A 36 13.75 22.95 -7.45
CA GLY A 36 13.10 24.03 -6.70
C GLY A 36 13.73 25.43 -6.85
N LEU A 37 14.93 25.56 -7.40
CA LEU A 37 15.64 26.83 -7.64
C LEU A 37 15.22 27.48 -8.97
N VAL A 38 13.91 27.56 -9.24
CA VAL A 38 13.36 27.96 -10.55
C VAL A 38 13.89 29.31 -11.01
N ARG A 39 13.93 30.30 -10.10
CA ARG A 39 14.31 31.68 -10.41
C ARG A 39 15.80 31.80 -10.76
N GLU A 40 16.66 31.21 -9.94
CA GLU A 40 18.11 31.21 -10.14
C GLU A 40 18.49 30.50 -11.45
N GLN A 41 17.84 29.36 -11.73
CA GLN A 41 18.10 28.58 -12.93
C GLN A 41 17.54 29.24 -14.19
N LEU A 42 16.41 29.95 -14.09
CA LEU A 42 15.92 30.80 -15.17
C LEU A 42 16.86 31.98 -15.44
N GLU A 43 17.42 32.60 -14.40
CA GLU A 43 18.41 33.67 -14.56
C GLU A 43 19.65 33.17 -15.31
N ALA A 44 20.23 32.05 -14.87
CA ALA A 44 21.35 31.42 -15.56
C ALA A 44 21.01 30.97 -17.00
N PHE A 45 19.76 30.60 -17.27
CA PHE A 45 19.28 30.31 -18.62
C PHE A 45 19.27 31.58 -19.49
N LEU A 46 18.71 32.68 -18.99
CA LEU A 46 18.63 33.95 -19.72
C LEU A 46 20.02 34.55 -19.98
N GLU A 47 20.96 34.40 -19.04
CA GLU A 47 22.35 34.82 -19.24
C GLU A 47 23.03 34.03 -20.38
N ARG A 48 22.87 32.71 -20.41
CA ARG A 48 23.38 31.86 -21.50
C ARG A 48 22.78 32.22 -22.86
N LEU A 49 21.48 32.56 -22.88
CA LEU A 49 20.80 33.02 -24.08
C LEU A 49 21.40 34.34 -24.59
N GLN A 50 21.65 35.30 -23.71
CA GLN A 50 22.25 36.60 -24.04
C GLN A 50 23.73 36.51 -24.44
N GLN A 51 24.46 35.53 -23.92
CA GLN A 51 25.84 35.25 -24.34
C GLN A 51 25.89 34.63 -25.75
N ARG A 52 24.85 33.89 -26.14
CA ARG A 52 24.82 33.17 -27.42
C ARG A 52 24.20 33.98 -28.56
N PHE A 53 23.23 34.84 -28.26
CA PHE A 53 22.51 35.63 -29.25
C PHE A 53 22.50 37.11 -28.88
N GLU A 54 22.75 37.97 -29.87
CA GLU A 54 22.61 39.42 -29.76
C GLU A 54 21.19 39.76 -29.28
N PRO A 55 20.99 40.53 -28.20
CA PRO A 55 19.65 40.87 -27.70
C PRO A 55 18.73 41.50 -28.75
N ALA A 56 19.29 42.25 -29.70
CA ALA A 56 18.54 42.85 -30.81
C ALA A 56 18.02 41.83 -31.85
N SER A 57 18.57 40.61 -31.86
CA SER A 57 18.10 39.52 -32.72
C SER A 57 16.90 38.76 -32.13
N ILE A 58 16.67 38.88 -30.82
CA ILE A 58 15.55 38.21 -30.13
C ILE A 58 14.29 39.06 -30.25
N ARG A 59 13.34 38.60 -31.06
CA ARG A 59 12.02 39.21 -31.25
C ARG A 59 11.12 38.98 -30.05
N SER A 60 11.07 37.74 -29.55
CA SER A 60 10.22 37.39 -28.43
C SER A 60 10.82 36.32 -27.50
N VAL A 61 10.47 36.39 -26.22
CA VAL A 61 10.73 35.37 -25.21
C VAL A 61 9.39 35.02 -24.56
N SER A 62 8.98 33.77 -24.69
CA SER A 62 7.64 33.31 -24.31
C SER A 62 7.73 32.07 -23.42
N PHE A 63 6.75 31.91 -22.55
CA PHE A 63 6.79 30.93 -21.47
C PHE A 63 5.63 29.94 -21.55
N THR A 64 5.89 28.72 -21.11
CA THR A 64 4.85 27.71 -20.84
C THR A 64 5.22 26.90 -19.59
N GLY A 65 4.37 25.95 -19.21
CA GLY A 65 4.54 25.12 -18.01
C GLY A 65 3.98 25.75 -16.74
N ILE A 66 3.90 24.94 -15.68
CA ILE A 66 3.26 25.30 -14.40
C ILE A 66 3.95 26.46 -13.67
N HIS A 67 5.27 26.58 -13.80
CA HIS A 67 6.04 27.69 -13.20
C HIS A 67 6.20 28.86 -14.18
N GLY A 68 5.97 28.62 -15.47
CA GLY A 68 6.06 29.63 -16.51
C GLY A 68 5.01 30.74 -16.38
N GLU A 69 3.79 30.42 -15.94
CA GLU A 69 2.68 31.40 -15.89
C GLU A 69 3.00 32.59 -14.99
N ARG A 70 3.42 32.32 -13.75
CA ARG A 70 3.76 33.37 -12.79
C ARG A 70 4.96 34.19 -13.23
N LEU A 71 6.01 33.52 -13.71
CA LEU A 71 7.23 34.19 -14.16
C LEU A 71 6.98 35.01 -15.42
N ALA A 72 6.10 34.56 -16.32
CA ALA A 72 5.66 35.31 -17.47
C ALA A 72 4.89 36.58 -17.05
N ALA A 73 3.98 36.47 -16.07
CA ALA A 73 3.28 37.63 -15.53
C ALA A 73 4.24 38.64 -14.88
N GLU A 74 5.21 38.15 -14.11
CA GLU A 74 6.27 38.95 -13.48
C GLU A 74 7.13 39.69 -14.51
N LEU A 75 7.54 38.98 -15.57
CA LEU A 75 8.39 39.49 -16.65
C LEU A 75 7.61 40.22 -17.76
N LYS A 76 6.28 40.31 -17.65
CA LYS A 76 5.37 40.82 -18.70
C LYS A 76 5.61 40.16 -20.06
N ALA A 77 5.86 38.85 -20.05
CA ALA A 77 6.12 38.03 -21.21
C ALA A 77 4.87 37.23 -21.65
N PRO A 78 4.76 36.85 -22.93
CA PRO A 78 3.69 35.96 -23.38
C PRO A 78 3.73 34.61 -22.65
N TYR A 79 2.55 34.11 -22.30
CA TYR A 79 2.35 32.78 -21.76
C TYR A 79 1.37 31.99 -22.64
N GLU A 80 1.61 30.70 -22.81
CA GLU A 80 0.68 29.77 -23.45
C GLU A 80 0.55 28.50 -22.59
N VAL A 81 -0.64 27.91 -22.60
CA VAL A 81 -0.92 26.70 -21.82
C VAL A 81 -0.08 25.52 -22.32
N GLU A 82 0.55 24.80 -21.40
CA GLU A 82 1.49 23.71 -21.69
C GLU A 82 0.93 22.65 -22.64
N THR A 83 -0.32 22.23 -22.42
CA THR A 83 -0.97 21.20 -23.24
C THR A 83 -1.08 21.62 -24.71
N ILE A 84 -1.35 22.90 -24.97
CA ILE A 84 -1.40 23.45 -26.33
C ILE A 84 0.01 23.53 -26.91
N ALA A 85 0.97 24.02 -26.12
CA ALA A 85 2.35 24.16 -26.55
C ALA A 85 2.97 22.80 -26.93
N GLN A 86 2.79 21.78 -26.10
CA GLN A 86 3.30 20.42 -26.37
C GLN A 86 2.73 19.83 -27.66
N VAL A 87 1.42 19.96 -27.91
CA VAL A 87 0.78 19.47 -29.14
C VAL A 87 1.32 20.22 -30.37
N LEU A 88 1.48 21.55 -30.29
CA LEU A 88 2.02 22.36 -31.40
C LEU A 88 3.45 21.96 -31.75
N GLY A 89 4.32 21.76 -30.74
CA GLY A 89 5.69 21.29 -30.96
C GLY A 89 5.73 19.88 -31.53
N ALA A 90 4.90 18.97 -31.01
CA ALA A 90 4.81 17.59 -31.48
C ALA A 90 4.39 17.48 -32.95
N VAL A 91 3.32 18.18 -33.35
CA VAL A 91 2.85 18.16 -34.75
C VAL A 91 3.86 18.79 -35.71
N ARG A 92 4.67 19.75 -35.23
CA ARG A 92 5.75 20.36 -36.02
C ARG A 92 6.89 19.38 -36.31
N VAL A 93 7.26 18.55 -35.33
CA VAL A 93 8.39 17.61 -35.43
C VAL A 93 7.98 16.29 -36.06
N VAL A 94 6.78 15.79 -35.76
CA VAL A 94 6.27 14.50 -36.27
C VAL A 94 5.01 14.72 -37.09
N SER A 95 5.19 14.78 -38.41
CA SER A 95 4.08 14.95 -39.35
C SER A 95 3.07 13.80 -39.23
N GLY A 96 1.79 14.16 -39.14
CA GLY A 96 0.69 13.20 -39.07
C GLY A 96 0.57 12.44 -37.76
N VAL A 97 1.26 12.85 -36.69
CA VAL A 97 1.14 12.23 -35.36
C VAL A 97 -0.33 12.15 -34.93
N ARG A 98 -0.74 10.97 -34.47
CA ARG A 98 -2.13 10.67 -34.08
C ARG A 98 -2.29 10.49 -32.58
N THR A 99 -1.23 10.07 -31.89
CA THR A 99 -1.25 9.90 -30.44
C THR A 99 0.03 10.44 -29.82
N ILE A 100 -0.11 11.25 -28.78
CA ILE A 100 0.99 11.81 -28.01
C ILE A 100 0.83 11.36 -26.56
N ILE A 101 1.78 10.55 -26.08
CA ILE A 101 2.00 10.27 -24.66
C ILE A 101 2.97 11.33 -24.16
N SER A 102 2.58 12.15 -23.20
CA SER A 102 3.42 13.18 -22.60
C SER A 102 3.59 12.88 -21.12
N ILE A 103 4.82 12.63 -20.66
CA ILE A 103 5.08 12.40 -19.23
C ILE A 103 6.26 13.27 -18.79
N GLY A 104 5.93 14.28 -18.00
CA GLY A 104 6.86 15.22 -17.37
C GLY A 104 7.15 14.87 -15.92
N GLY A 105 7.50 15.90 -15.15
CA GLY A 105 7.84 15.78 -13.73
C GLY A 105 6.65 15.33 -12.89
N GLN A 106 5.56 16.11 -12.85
CA GLN A 106 4.36 15.81 -12.04
C GLN A 106 3.12 15.57 -12.89
N ASP A 107 3.26 15.69 -14.21
CA ASP A 107 2.15 15.66 -15.17
C ASP A 107 2.35 14.51 -16.16
N ALA A 108 1.27 13.79 -16.42
CA ALA A 108 1.16 12.72 -17.40
C ALA A 108 -0.13 12.92 -18.19
N ALA A 109 -0.02 13.00 -19.51
CA ALA A 109 -1.10 13.34 -20.41
C ALA A 109 -1.10 12.47 -21.67
N LEU A 110 -2.30 12.17 -22.16
CA LEU A 110 -2.56 11.56 -23.45
C LEU A 110 -3.30 12.54 -24.34
N PHE A 111 -2.80 12.75 -25.55
CA PHE A 111 -3.49 13.51 -26.60
C PHE A 111 -3.74 12.62 -27.81
N GLN A 112 -4.96 12.67 -28.35
CA GLN A 112 -5.33 11.98 -29.60
C GLN A 112 -5.78 12.99 -30.64
N LEU A 113 -5.21 12.89 -31.84
CA LEU A 113 -5.37 13.87 -32.90
C LEU A 113 -6.00 13.26 -34.15
N SER A 114 -6.97 13.96 -34.72
CA SER A 114 -7.38 13.77 -36.11
C SER A 114 -6.70 14.79 -37.02
N HIS A 115 -6.64 14.48 -38.31
CA HIS A 115 -6.06 15.38 -39.33
C HIS A 115 -7.06 15.53 -40.47
N ASP A 116 -7.34 16.78 -40.85
CA ASP A 116 -8.04 17.15 -42.07
C ASP A 116 -7.05 17.90 -42.98
N GLY A 117 -6.51 17.17 -43.96
CA GLY A 117 -5.41 17.67 -44.79
C GLY A 117 -4.16 18.02 -43.97
N ARG A 118 -3.86 19.33 -43.85
CA ARG A 118 -2.73 19.86 -43.07
C ARG A 118 -3.13 20.40 -41.69
N GLN A 119 -4.43 20.43 -41.39
CA GLN A 119 -4.93 20.86 -40.09
C GLN A 119 -5.10 19.66 -39.18
N TRP A 120 -4.86 19.86 -37.89
CA TRP A 120 -5.05 18.86 -36.86
C TRP A 120 -6.17 19.31 -35.91
N HIS A 121 -6.91 18.34 -35.37
CA HIS A 121 -7.91 18.55 -34.33
C HIS A 121 -7.62 17.63 -33.15
N LEU A 122 -7.83 18.14 -31.94
CA LEU A 122 -7.72 17.35 -30.71
C LEU A 122 -9.04 16.60 -30.50
N ASP A 123 -9.04 15.29 -30.80
CA ASP A 123 -10.23 14.43 -30.66
C ASP A 123 -10.50 14.08 -29.21
N ALA A 124 -9.43 13.82 -28.46
CA ALA A 124 -9.51 13.47 -27.05
C ALA A 124 -8.23 13.88 -26.32
N PHE A 125 -8.39 14.24 -25.05
CA PHE A 125 -7.27 14.38 -24.12
C PHE A 125 -7.63 13.77 -22.76
N ASN A 126 -6.63 13.31 -22.03
CA ASN A 126 -6.76 12.86 -20.65
C ASN A 126 -5.47 13.16 -19.90
N MET A 127 -5.56 13.52 -18.61
CA MET A 127 -4.40 13.84 -17.78
C MET A 127 -4.55 13.23 -16.39
N ASN A 128 -3.43 12.98 -15.70
CA ASN A 128 -3.47 12.58 -14.30
C ASN A 128 -4.09 13.68 -13.42
N GLY A 129 -4.69 13.27 -12.29
CA GLY A 129 -5.03 14.21 -11.22
C GLY A 129 -3.77 14.75 -10.52
N PRO A 130 -3.90 15.48 -9.40
CA PRO A 130 -2.77 16.13 -8.73
C PRO A 130 -1.75 15.17 -8.08
N CYS A 131 -1.89 13.86 -8.30
CA CYS A 131 -0.99 12.85 -7.77
C CYS A 131 0.16 12.62 -8.75
N ALA A 132 1.40 12.62 -8.24
CA ALA A 132 2.58 12.31 -9.04
C ALA A 132 2.69 10.84 -9.46
N SER A 133 1.79 9.94 -9.05
CA SER A 133 1.87 8.53 -9.48
C SER A 133 1.66 8.41 -10.98
N GLY A 134 2.52 7.68 -11.69
CA GLY A 134 2.50 7.65 -13.16
C GLY A 134 3.50 8.59 -13.84
N THR A 135 4.24 9.41 -13.09
CA THR A 135 5.04 10.54 -13.63
C THR A 135 6.54 10.36 -13.44
N GLY A 136 7.35 11.27 -14.00
CA GLY A 136 8.81 11.27 -13.79
C GLY A 136 9.22 11.44 -12.32
N SER A 137 8.55 12.30 -11.57
CA SER A 137 8.83 12.52 -10.13
C SER A 137 8.59 11.26 -9.31
N PHE A 138 7.65 10.41 -9.73
CA PHE A 138 7.42 9.13 -9.06
C PHE A 138 8.63 8.21 -9.18
N ILE A 139 9.25 8.15 -10.37
CA ILE A 139 10.48 7.39 -10.61
C ILE A 139 11.66 8.03 -9.87
N ASP A 140 11.83 9.35 -9.97
CA ASP A 140 12.91 10.09 -9.28
C ASP A 140 12.90 9.80 -7.78
N GLN A 141 11.72 9.86 -7.15
CA GLN A 141 11.56 9.57 -5.73
C GLN A 141 11.98 8.14 -5.37
N GLN A 142 11.70 7.15 -6.23
CA GLN A 142 12.11 5.77 -5.96
C GLN A 142 13.61 5.57 -6.19
N ALA A 143 14.19 6.25 -7.18
CA ALA A 143 15.62 6.19 -7.48
C ALA A 143 16.45 6.80 -6.34
N GLU A 144 16.11 8.00 -5.88
CA GLU A 144 16.77 8.65 -4.72
C GLU A 144 16.72 7.76 -3.47
N ARG A 145 15.60 7.08 -3.24
CA ARG A 145 15.45 6.13 -2.12
C ARG A 145 16.41 4.95 -2.25
N LEU A 146 16.49 4.36 -3.43
CA LEU A 146 17.36 3.22 -3.70
C LEU A 146 18.85 3.60 -3.86
N ALA A 147 19.16 4.88 -4.04
CA ALA A 147 20.53 5.39 -4.12
C ALA A 147 21.40 4.93 -2.95
N SER A 148 20.87 4.95 -1.73
CA SER A 148 21.57 4.45 -0.53
C SER A 148 21.96 2.97 -0.62
N SER A 149 21.17 2.17 -1.35
CA SER A 149 21.45 0.75 -1.60
C SER A 149 22.49 0.55 -2.71
N ILE A 150 22.67 1.54 -3.59
CA ILE A 150 23.64 1.54 -4.69
C ILE A 150 25.01 2.08 -4.21
N TYR A 151 25.03 3.19 -3.45
CA TYR A 151 26.26 3.95 -3.13
C TYR A 151 26.65 3.99 -1.64
N GLY A 152 25.77 3.62 -0.69
CA GLY A 152 26.04 3.72 0.75
C GLY A 152 25.68 5.07 1.40
N GLU A 153 26.08 5.30 2.66
CA GLU A 153 25.58 6.40 3.53
C GLU A 153 26.26 7.77 3.36
N ARG A 154 27.38 7.87 2.62
CA ARG A 154 28.14 9.13 2.48
C ARG A 154 27.95 9.75 1.12
N VAL A 155 26.76 10.28 0.89
CA VAL A 155 26.49 11.02 -0.34
C VAL A 155 25.86 12.35 0.01
N GLU A 156 26.62 13.43 -0.23
CA GLU A 156 26.04 14.76 -0.35
C GLU A 156 25.30 14.82 -1.68
N LEU A 157 23.98 15.01 -1.64
CA LEU A 157 23.14 15.15 -2.83
C LEU A 157 23.33 16.55 -3.43
N ASP A 158 24.37 16.74 -4.24
CA ASP A 158 24.42 17.84 -5.20
C ASP A 158 23.64 17.48 -6.48
N GLN A 159 23.44 18.47 -7.36
CA GLN A 159 22.65 18.27 -8.59
C GLN A 159 23.27 17.23 -9.53
N GLU A 160 24.60 17.14 -9.56
CA GLU A 160 25.36 16.26 -10.44
C GLU A 160 25.29 14.81 -9.95
N HIS A 161 25.31 14.62 -8.63
CA HIS A 161 25.11 13.33 -8.00
C HIS A 161 23.70 12.79 -8.21
N THR A 162 22.65 13.61 -8.06
CA THR A 162 21.27 13.14 -8.32
C THR A 162 21.08 12.67 -9.75
N GLN A 163 21.71 13.34 -10.74
CA GLN A 163 21.65 12.88 -12.13
C GLN A 163 22.36 11.53 -12.29
N THR A 164 23.54 11.36 -11.67
CA THR A 164 24.28 10.09 -11.69
C THR A 164 23.48 8.95 -11.07
N VAL A 165 22.81 9.20 -9.93
CA VAL A 165 21.91 8.25 -9.28
C VAL A 165 20.84 7.74 -10.23
N LEU A 166 20.21 8.64 -10.99
CA LEU A 166 19.15 8.28 -11.92
C LEU A 166 19.67 7.46 -13.10
N ASP A 167 20.85 7.81 -13.62
CA ASP A 167 21.47 7.11 -14.74
C ASP A 167 21.87 5.68 -14.33
N ASP A 168 22.49 5.51 -13.15
CA ASP A 168 22.83 4.19 -12.60
C ASP A 168 21.59 3.39 -12.23
N PHE A 169 20.53 4.06 -11.75
CA PHE A 169 19.24 3.42 -11.49
C PHE A 169 18.66 2.79 -12.76
N ILE A 170 18.64 3.53 -13.86
CA ILE A 170 18.19 3.03 -15.17
C ILE A 170 19.10 1.90 -15.65
N ALA A 171 20.42 2.09 -15.57
CA ALA A 171 21.40 1.09 -16.00
C ALA A 171 21.29 -0.22 -15.22
N LEU A 172 20.96 -0.15 -13.92
CA LEU A 172 20.71 -1.32 -13.07
C LEU A 172 19.44 -2.05 -13.51
N GLY A 173 18.33 -1.33 -13.72
CA GLY A 173 17.07 -1.93 -14.16
C GLY A 173 17.14 -2.55 -15.55
N SER A 174 17.98 -2.03 -16.46
CA SER A 174 18.22 -2.63 -17.78
C SER A 174 18.93 -3.98 -17.73
N ARG A 175 19.47 -4.40 -16.57
CA ARG A 175 20.09 -5.73 -16.37
C ARG A 175 19.12 -6.75 -15.78
N HIS A 176 17.82 -6.44 -15.72
CA HIS A 176 16.81 -7.33 -15.15
C HIS A 176 16.73 -8.66 -15.91
N THR A 177 16.39 -9.72 -15.19
CA THR A 177 16.07 -11.03 -15.79
C THR A 177 14.56 -11.21 -15.95
N ASP A 178 13.79 -10.65 -15.02
CA ASP A 178 12.33 -10.67 -15.02
C ASP A 178 11.81 -9.48 -14.17
N PRO A 179 10.95 -8.59 -14.70
CA PRO A 179 10.43 -7.46 -13.91
C PRO A 179 9.59 -7.93 -12.72
N ALA A 180 9.96 -7.51 -11.51
CA ALA A 180 9.20 -7.84 -10.31
C ALA A 180 7.80 -7.19 -10.33
N PRO A 181 6.75 -7.82 -9.76
CA PRO A 181 5.41 -7.25 -9.72
C PRO A 181 5.34 -6.13 -8.67
N VAL A 182 5.75 -4.92 -9.04
CA VAL A 182 5.73 -3.73 -8.16
C VAL A 182 4.43 -2.95 -8.35
N ALA A 183 3.67 -2.74 -7.27
CA ALA A 183 2.48 -1.90 -7.31
C ALA A 183 2.84 -0.42 -7.50
N CYS A 184 2.35 0.21 -8.57
CA CYS A 184 2.74 1.59 -8.97
C CYS A 184 1.61 2.63 -8.94
N ARG A 185 0.56 2.37 -8.14
CA ARG A 185 -0.60 3.27 -8.00
C ARG A 185 -0.33 4.51 -7.14
N CYS A 186 0.61 4.40 -6.20
CA CYS A 186 0.97 5.48 -5.28
C CYS A 186 2.40 5.28 -4.77
N THR A 187 3.18 6.37 -4.69
CA THR A 187 4.57 6.39 -4.19
C THR A 187 4.75 5.74 -2.82
N VAL A 188 3.73 5.81 -1.96
CA VAL A 188 3.77 5.23 -0.61
C VAL A 188 3.63 3.72 -0.66
N PHE A 189 2.74 3.20 -1.50
CA PHE A 189 2.51 1.77 -1.65
C PHE A 189 3.67 1.11 -2.38
N THR A 190 4.12 1.72 -3.47
CA THR A 190 5.31 1.31 -4.22
C THR A 190 6.51 1.12 -3.30
N LYS A 191 6.74 2.07 -2.39
CA LYS A 191 7.82 1.99 -1.40
C LYS A 191 7.69 0.78 -0.49
N SER A 192 6.53 0.57 0.14
CA SER A 192 6.31 -0.58 1.01
C SER A 192 6.52 -1.89 0.25
N ASP A 193 6.01 -1.98 -0.98
CA ASP A 193 6.13 -3.16 -1.82
C ASP A 193 7.59 -3.45 -2.22
N MET A 194 8.33 -2.43 -2.67
CA MET A 194 9.76 -2.53 -2.99
C MET A 194 10.57 -2.99 -1.77
N ILE A 195 10.33 -2.43 -0.58
CA ILE A 195 11.01 -2.85 0.66
C ILE A 195 10.67 -4.30 0.99
N HIS A 196 9.42 -4.71 0.82
CA HIS A 196 9.03 -6.12 1.02
C HIS A 196 9.71 -7.05 0.00
N LEU A 197 9.83 -6.64 -1.26
CA LEU A 197 10.55 -7.38 -2.29
C LEU A 197 12.05 -7.46 -1.98
N GLN A 198 12.66 -6.37 -1.51
CA GLN A 198 14.06 -6.35 -1.03
C GLN A 198 14.26 -7.25 0.19
N ASN A 199 13.34 -7.27 1.14
CA ASN A 199 13.41 -8.15 2.31
C ASN A 199 13.17 -9.63 1.95
N LYS A 200 12.37 -9.89 0.92
CA LYS A 200 12.28 -11.20 0.26
C LYS A 200 13.51 -11.49 -0.60
N GLY A 201 14.36 -10.48 -0.81
CA GLY A 201 15.64 -10.46 -1.49
C GLY A 201 15.59 -10.65 -3.00
N GLU A 202 14.51 -10.19 -3.62
CA GLU A 202 14.43 -9.99 -5.06
C GLU A 202 15.60 -9.09 -5.54
N PRO A 203 16.28 -9.43 -6.66
CA PRO A 203 17.35 -8.61 -7.20
C PRO A 203 16.91 -7.17 -7.46
N LEU A 204 17.76 -6.20 -7.10
CA LEU A 204 17.42 -4.79 -7.24
C LEU A 204 17.11 -4.41 -8.70
N ALA A 205 17.82 -5.01 -9.67
CA ALA A 205 17.54 -4.85 -11.10
C ALA A 205 16.08 -5.21 -11.47
N ASN A 206 15.56 -6.32 -10.94
CA ASN A 206 14.19 -6.77 -11.20
C ASN A 206 13.16 -5.86 -10.53
N ILE A 207 13.45 -5.33 -9.34
CA ILE A 207 12.58 -4.35 -8.66
C ILE A 207 12.54 -3.04 -9.45
N VAL A 208 13.68 -2.56 -9.93
CA VAL A 208 13.75 -1.32 -10.73
C VAL A 208 13.04 -1.49 -12.07
N ALA A 209 13.21 -2.62 -12.77
CA ALA A 209 12.41 -2.91 -13.96
C ALA A 209 10.92 -2.98 -13.62
N GLY A 210 10.56 -3.72 -12.57
CA GLY A 210 9.19 -3.85 -12.07
C GLY A 210 8.49 -2.51 -11.84
N LEU A 211 9.22 -1.53 -11.28
CA LEU A 211 8.75 -0.16 -11.10
C LEU A 211 8.36 0.51 -12.43
N HIS A 212 9.18 0.40 -13.47
CA HIS A 212 8.92 1.04 -14.77
C HIS A 212 7.77 0.36 -15.54
N PHE A 213 7.73 -0.99 -15.51
CA PHE A 213 6.64 -1.77 -16.09
C PHE A 213 5.32 -1.54 -15.35
N GLY A 214 5.34 -1.49 -14.03
CA GLY A 214 4.17 -1.14 -13.21
C GLY A 214 3.71 0.30 -13.45
N ASN A 215 4.64 1.25 -13.63
CA ASN A 215 4.33 2.64 -13.96
C ASN A 215 3.64 2.76 -15.32
N ALA A 216 4.11 2.02 -16.34
CA ALA A 216 3.45 1.93 -17.65
C ALA A 216 2.06 1.30 -17.55
N ALA A 217 1.91 0.21 -16.78
CA ALA A 217 0.60 -0.43 -16.56
C ALA A 217 -0.39 0.52 -15.86
N ASN A 218 0.08 1.31 -14.88
CA ASN A 218 -0.74 2.33 -14.22
C ASN A 218 -1.15 3.45 -15.18
N TYR A 219 -0.27 3.88 -16.09
CA TYR A 219 -0.61 4.84 -17.13
C TYR A 219 -1.72 4.31 -18.06
N LEU A 220 -1.68 3.03 -18.41
CA LEU A 220 -2.71 2.41 -19.24
C LEU A 220 -4.07 2.38 -18.53
N SER A 221 -4.12 1.95 -17.28
CA SER A 221 -5.40 1.84 -16.56
C SER A 221 -6.03 3.21 -16.26
N THR A 222 -5.20 4.22 -15.96
CA THR A 222 -5.68 5.52 -15.48
C THR A 222 -5.84 6.57 -16.58
N ILE A 223 -4.92 6.62 -17.56
CA ILE A 223 -4.90 7.67 -18.59
C ILE A 223 -5.43 7.13 -19.92
N VAL A 224 -4.94 5.97 -20.39
CA VAL A 224 -5.44 5.39 -21.66
C VAL A 224 -6.86 4.88 -21.50
N GLY A 225 -7.13 4.10 -20.46
CA GLY A 225 -8.41 3.43 -20.22
C GLY A 225 -8.72 2.44 -21.34
N ASN A 226 -9.93 2.50 -21.89
CA ASN A 226 -10.38 1.65 -23.01
C ASN A 226 -10.14 2.28 -24.40
N ARG A 227 -9.37 3.36 -24.49
CA ARG A 227 -9.14 4.07 -25.76
C ARG A 227 -8.20 3.27 -26.65
N LYS A 228 -8.56 3.14 -27.93
CA LYS A 228 -7.65 2.65 -28.95
C LYS A 228 -6.69 3.76 -29.33
N LEU A 229 -5.39 3.51 -29.19
CA LEU A 229 -4.36 4.45 -29.65
C LEU A 229 -4.11 4.25 -31.15
N HIS A 230 -3.87 5.35 -31.85
CA HIS A 230 -3.66 5.38 -33.29
C HIS A 230 -2.22 5.79 -33.60
N SER A 231 -1.56 5.05 -34.48
CA SER A 231 -0.22 5.38 -34.96
C SER A 231 -0.24 6.56 -35.94
N PRO A 232 0.81 7.40 -36.01
CA PRO A 232 2.03 7.34 -35.20
C PRO A 232 1.78 7.70 -33.72
N VAL A 233 2.31 6.87 -32.82
CA VAL A 233 2.30 7.09 -31.36
C VAL A 233 3.67 7.59 -30.95
N ILE A 234 3.72 8.78 -30.36
CA ILE A 234 4.97 9.36 -29.86
C ILE A 234 4.96 9.47 -28.34
N PHE A 235 6.16 9.40 -27.75
CA PHE A 235 6.37 9.61 -26.32
C PHE A 235 7.28 10.82 -26.10
N ILE A 236 6.77 11.82 -25.38
CA ILE A 236 7.40 13.12 -25.14
C ILE A 236 7.46 13.45 -23.64
N GLY A 237 8.15 14.53 -23.29
CA GLY A 237 8.40 14.94 -21.90
C GLY A 237 9.69 14.33 -21.35
N GLY A 238 10.15 14.81 -20.18
CA GLY A 238 11.43 14.41 -19.61
C GLY A 238 11.59 12.90 -19.41
N LEU A 239 10.50 12.18 -19.09
CA LEU A 239 10.55 10.74 -18.86
C LEU A 239 10.75 9.93 -20.16
N ALA A 240 10.51 10.52 -21.34
CA ALA A 240 10.79 9.88 -22.62
C ALA A 240 12.30 9.63 -22.86
N GLY A 241 13.18 10.32 -22.11
CA GLY A 241 14.62 10.04 -22.10
C GLY A 241 15.00 8.75 -21.36
N ASN A 242 14.11 8.20 -20.53
CA ASN A 242 14.36 6.99 -19.77
C ASN A 242 14.12 5.74 -20.64
N ARG A 243 15.21 5.08 -21.05
CA ARG A 243 15.18 3.90 -21.93
C ARG A 243 14.35 2.74 -21.38
N LEU A 244 14.39 2.52 -20.07
CA LEU A 244 13.65 1.44 -19.40
C LEU A 244 12.15 1.75 -19.36
N GLN A 245 11.77 3.02 -19.20
CA GLN A 245 10.37 3.44 -19.34
C GLN A 245 9.86 3.30 -20.78
N VAL A 246 10.69 3.63 -21.76
CA VAL A 246 10.36 3.45 -23.19
C VAL A 246 10.15 1.96 -23.50
N GLU A 247 11.02 1.09 -23.00
CA GLU A 247 10.88 -0.37 -23.11
C GLU A 247 9.55 -0.86 -22.49
N ALA A 248 9.23 -0.38 -21.30
CA ALA A 248 7.97 -0.71 -20.62
C ALA A 248 6.73 -0.30 -21.44
N PHE A 249 6.73 0.88 -22.08
CA PHE A 249 5.64 1.28 -22.97
C PHE A 249 5.61 0.49 -24.28
N LYS A 250 6.77 0.10 -24.82
CA LYS A 250 6.86 -0.71 -26.06
C LYS A 250 6.26 -2.10 -25.90
N LYS A 251 6.19 -2.64 -24.69
CA LYS A 251 5.41 -3.86 -24.38
C LYS A 251 3.95 -3.74 -24.84
N TYR A 252 3.38 -2.53 -24.75
CA TYR A 252 1.98 -2.25 -25.09
C TYR A 252 1.82 -1.58 -26.45
N PHE A 253 2.79 -0.76 -26.85
CA PHE A 253 2.80 -0.03 -28.13
C PHE A 253 4.13 -0.28 -28.86
N PRO A 254 4.28 -1.40 -29.59
CA PRO A 254 5.55 -1.77 -30.24
C PRO A 254 6.10 -0.69 -31.19
N ASP A 255 5.21 0.04 -31.87
CA ASP A 255 5.54 1.10 -32.83
C ASP A 255 5.76 2.48 -32.18
N LEU A 256 5.83 2.56 -30.85
CA LEU A 256 6.04 3.82 -30.13
C LEU A 256 7.43 4.42 -30.45
N VAL A 257 7.43 5.72 -30.78
CA VAL A 257 8.63 6.47 -31.14
C VAL A 257 8.88 7.60 -30.12
N VAL A 258 10.13 7.78 -29.71
CA VAL A 258 10.56 8.99 -29.00
C VAL A 258 11.11 9.96 -30.06
N PRO A 259 10.49 11.13 -30.28
CA PRO A 259 10.93 12.06 -31.31
C PRO A 259 12.20 12.82 -30.88
N PRO A 260 12.90 13.48 -31.83
CA PRO A 260 13.89 14.49 -31.49
C PRO A 260 13.29 15.59 -30.60
N HIS A 261 14.11 16.21 -29.76
CA HIS A 261 13.71 17.31 -28.87
C HIS A 261 12.56 16.94 -27.91
N TYR A 262 12.38 15.65 -27.60
CA TYR A 262 11.23 15.13 -26.83
C TYR A 262 10.94 15.88 -25.52
N ALA A 263 11.97 16.41 -24.84
CA ALA A 263 11.84 17.13 -23.59
C ALA A 263 11.45 18.62 -23.77
N SER A 264 11.66 19.17 -24.96
CA SER A 264 11.57 20.61 -25.24
C SER A 264 10.43 20.98 -26.19
N LEU A 265 9.56 20.04 -26.57
CA LEU A 265 8.47 20.30 -27.52
C LEU A 265 7.45 21.34 -27.01
N GLY A 266 7.26 21.46 -25.70
CA GLY A 266 6.48 22.55 -25.11
C GLY A 266 7.10 23.92 -25.40
N ALA A 267 8.42 24.05 -25.21
CA ALA A 267 9.17 25.25 -25.53
C ALA A 267 9.08 25.60 -27.03
N LEU A 268 9.22 24.61 -27.92
CA LEU A 268 9.02 24.80 -29.37
C LEU A 268 7.62 25.34 -29.68
N GLY A 269 6.58 24.73 -29.10
CA GLY A 269 5.21 25.13 -29.35
C GLY A 269 4.89 26.56 -28.96
N VAL A 270 5.39 27.01 -27.79
CA VAL A 270 5.14 28.38 -27.34
C VAL A 270 5.93 29.42 -28.17
N ALA A 271 7.13 29.08 -28.64
CA ALA A 271 7.89 29.92 -29.57
C ALA A 271 7.14 30.09 -30.90
N LEU A 272 6.68 28.98 -31.50
CA LEU A 272 5.90 28.98 -32.74
C LEU A 272 4.60 29.76 -32.60
N GLN A 273 3.95 29.65 -31.44
CA GLN A 273 2.70 30.36 -31.16
C GLN A 273 2.92 31.87 -31.03
N SER A 274 4.00 32.31 -30.38
CA SER A 274 4.35 33.72 -30.30
C SER A 274 4.74 34.31 -31.64
N GLN A 275 5.49 33.56 -32.46
CA GLN A 275 5.80 33.93 -33.84
C GLN A 275 4.54 34.10 -34.68
N ARG A 276 3.61 33.14 -34.64
CA ARG A 276 2.32 33.20 -35.36
C ARG A 276 1.46 34.39 -34.95
N ARG A 277 1.52 34.79 -33.67
CA ARG A 277 0.77 35.93 -33.12
C ARG A 277 1.51 37.26 -33.27
N GLY A 278 2.70 37.29 -33.86
CA GLY A 278 3.51 38.51 -34.00
C GLY A 278 3.81 39.20 -32.67
N ARG A 279 4.16 38.42 -31.63
CA ARG A 279 4.51 38.97 -30.31
C ARG A 279 5.90 39.60 -30.34
N HIS A 280 6.08 40.68 -29.59
CA HIS A 280 7.35 41.35 -29.39
C HIS A 280 7.53 41.69 -27.92
N ASN A 281 8.67 41.32 -27.33
CA ASN A 281 9.04 41.69 -25.96
C ASN A 281 10.56 41.62 -25.76
N SER A 282 11.04 42.24 -24.68
CA SER A 282 12.44 42.17 -24.26
C SER A 282 12.50 41.64 -22.82
N VAL A 283 13.08 40.45 -22.66
CA VAL A 283 13.24 39.77 -21.37
C VAL A 283 14.71 39.43 -21.20
N GLY A 284 15.29 39.81 -20.06
CA GLY A 284 16.69 39.55 -19.73
C GLY A 284 16.88 39.30 -18.23
N SER A 285 18.04 38.80 -17.83
CA SER A 285 18.37 38.48 -16.42
C SER A 285 18.14 39.67 -15.48
N ALA A 286 18.51 40.88 -15.91
CA ALA A 286 18.31 42.11 -15.15
C ALA A 286 16.83 42.48 -14.88
N ALA A 287 15.87 41.95 -15.63
CA ALA A 287 14.45 42.14 -15.35
C ALA A 287 13.99 41.25 -14.18
N LEU A 288 14.53 40.03 -14.10
CA LEU A 288 14.32 39.11 -12.98
C LEU A 288 14.90 39.72 -11.69
N GLN A 289 16.14 40.23 -11.72
CA GLN A 289 16.77 40.83 -10.54
C GLN A 289 15.98 42.03 -9.96
N ARG A 290 15.36 42.85 -10.81
CA ARG A 290 14.59 44.04 -10.40
C ARG A 290 13.22 43.75 -9.79
N SER A 291 12.65 42.59 -10.09
CA SER A 291 11.31 42.20 -9.62
C SER A 291 11.33 41.54 -8.23
N GLY A 292 12.12 42.08 -7.30
CA GLY A 292 12.35 41.49 -5.96
C GLY A 292 11.07 40.95 -5.33
N ALA A 293 11.12 39.75 -4.73
CA ALA A 293 10.01 38.91 -4.29
C ALA A 293 8.78 39.68 -3.74
N THR A 294 7.92 40.16 -4.65
CA THR A 294 6.78 40.98 -4.26
C THR A 294 5.57 40.12 -3.92
N ALA A 295 5.01 40.42 -2.75
CA ALA A 295 3.79 39.92 -2.10
C ALA A 295 3.89 38.55 -1.41
N THR A 296 4.07 38.57 -0.09
CA THR A 296 3.70 37.47 0.82
C THR A 296 2.21 37.21 0.67
N ALA A 297 1.84 36.13 -0.02
CA ALA A 297 0.45 35.67 -0.04
C ALA A 297 -0.03 35.42 1.40
N ALA A 298 -1.30 35.69 1.69
CA ALA A 298 -1.88 35.32 2.98
C ALA A 298 -1.94 33.80 3.08
N PHE A 299 -1.24 33.23 4.07
CA PHE A 299 -1.24 31.80 4.35
C PHE A 299 -2.14 31.47 5.53
N PRO A 300 -2.81 30.31 5.56
CA PRO A 300 -3.45 29.83 6.77
C PRO A 300 -2.35 29.60 7.83
N ARG A 301 -2.56 30.05 9.07
CA ARG A 301 -1.55 30.01 10.14
C ARG A 301 -1.98 29.11 11.29
N ALA A 302 -1.02 28.43 11.92
CA ALA A 302 -1.18 27.68 13.15
C ALA A 302 -0.46 28.38 14.33
N ALA A 303 -0.71 27.90 15.54
CA ALA A 303 -0.03 28.42 16.73
C ALA A 303 1.48 28.10 16.70
N PRO A 304 2.35 28.95 17.29
CA PRO A 304 3.77 28.65 17.41
C PRO A 304 4.04 27.37 18.21
N LEU A 305 4.99 26.57 17.75
CA LEU A 305 5.43 25.37 18.48
C LEU A 305 6.13 25.77 19.78
N SER A 306 5.67 25.24 20.90
CA SER A 306 6.35 25.38 22.19
C SER A 306 6.19 24.13 23.02
N LEU A 307 7.23 23.82 23.79
CA LEU A 307 7.29 22.67 24.67
C LEU A 307 7.34 23.17 26.12
N LYS A 308 6.20 23.13 26.81
CA LYS A 308 6.00 23.66 28.18
C LYS A 308 5.63 22.57 29.18
N LEU A 309 4.86 21.57 28.75
CA LEU A 309 4.32 20.52 29.62
C LEU A 309 5.21 19.27 29.63
N THR A 310 5.81 18.94 28.49
CA THR A 310 6.58 17.72 28.27
C THR A 310 8.04 17.92 28.65
N ARG A 311 8.56 17.06 29.52
CA ARG A 311 10.00 17.00 29.80
C ARG A 311 10.70 16.25 28.69
N PHE A 312 11.55 16.94 27.92
CA PHE A 312 12.34 16.33 26.85
C PHE A 312 13.80 16.15 27.27
N HIS A 313 14.29 14.92 27.20
CA HIS A 313 15.70 14.61 27.42
C HIS A 313 16.45 14.63 26.09
N ALA A 314 17.24 15.68 25.86
CA ALA A 314 18.05 15.83 24.65
C ALA A 314 19.27 14.89 24.64
N ASP A 315 19.88 14.63 25.80
CA ASP A 315 20.92 13.62 25.91
C ASP A 315 20.31 12.22 26.01
N ASN A 316 20.70 11.38 25.06
CA ASN A 316 20.21 10.01 24.91
C ASN A 316 21.33 8.97 25.05
N ARG A 317 22.53 9.39 25.49
CA ARG A 317 23.69 8.52 25.73
C ARG A 317 23.51 7.71 27.00
N LEU A 318 24.06 6.50 27.02
CA LEU A 318 24.15 5.70 28.25
C LEU A 318 25.15 6.34 29.20
N ALA A 319 24.87 6.27 30.50
CA ALA A 319 25.84 6.68 31.50
C ALA A 319 27.08 5.77 31.42
N PRO A 320 28.30 6.31 31.55
CA PRO A 320 29.49 5.49 31.68
C PRO A 320 29.31 4.50 32.83
N ARG A 321 29.71 3.24 32.62
CA ARG A 321 29.67 2.20 33.63
C ARG A 321 31.08 1.67 33.87
N ASP A 322 31.42 1.48 35.13
CA ASP A 322 32.63 0.76 35.52
C ASP A 322 32.38 -0.74 35.33
N TRP A 323 33.23 -1.36 34.51
CA TRP A 323 33.17 -2.79 34.23
C TRP A 323 34.20 -3.50 35.10
N ASP A 324 33.78 -4.51 35.86
CA ASP A 324 34.70 -5.41 36.56
C ASP A 324 35.08 -6.57 35.63
N PRO A 325 36.32 -6.65 35.12
CA PRO A 325 36.75 -7.70 34.21
C PRO A 325 36.73 -9.10 34.86
N ALA A 326 36.71 -9.19 36.20
CA ALA A 326 36.71 -10.46 36.92
C ALA A 326 35.32 -11.06 37.10
N ARG A 327 34.24 -10.31 36.82
CA ARG A 327 32.85 -10.74 37.02
C ARG A 327 31.95 -10.36 35.84
N PRO A 328 31.87 -11.22 34.81
CA PRO A 328 30.94 -11.01 33.71
C PRO A 328 29.50 -10.90 34.19
N ILE A 329 28.77 -9.90 33.68
CA ILE A 329 27.39 -9.64 34.09
C ILE A 329 26.44 -10.52 33.26
N GLU A 330 25.58 -11.29 33.94
CA GLU A 330 24.48 -12.00 33.28
C GLU A 330 23.56 -11.02 32.57
N SER A 331 23.43 -11.21 31.26
CA SER A 331 22.79 -10.25 30.38
C SER A 331 21.85 -10.92 29.38
N PHE A 332 20.79 -10.20 29.00
CA PHE A 332 19.81 -10.60 28.00
C PHE A 332 19.84 -9.62 26.83
N LEU A 333 19.85 -10.14 25.60
CA LEU A 333 19.88 -9.32 24.39
C LEU A 333 18.52 -9.34 23.71
N GLY A 334 17.94 -8.17 23.48
CA GLY A 334 16.74 -8.02 22.65
C GLY A 334 17.07 -7.28 21.37
N ILE A 335 16.78 -7.90 20.22
CA ILE A 335 17.04 -7.34 18.89
C ILE A 335 15.70 -6.97 18.24
N ASP A 336 15.50 -5.68 17.96
CA ASP A 336 14.34 -5.15 17.25
C ASP A 336 14.70 -4.93 15.78
N VAL A 337 14.18 -5.80 14.92
CA VAL A 337 14.46 -5.86 13.50
C VAL A 337 13.30 -5.21 12.74
N GLY A 338 13.33 -3.89 12.66
CA GLY A 338 12.37 -3.11 11.89
C GLY A 338 12.65 -3.16 10.38
N SER A 339 11.66 -2.74 9.61
CA SER A 339 11.74 -2.63 8.14
C SER A 339 12.75 -1.60 7.65
N THR A 340 13.00 -0.58 8.48
CA THR A 340 13.92 0.54 8.19
C THR A 340 15.15 0.51 9.06
N THR A 341 15.02 0.11 10.34
CA THR A 341 16.12 0.13 11.32
C THR A 341 16.19 -1.18 12.08
N THR A 342 17.40 -1.67 12.30
CA THR A 342 17.69 -2.79 13.20
C THR A 342 18.43 -2.26 14.42
N LYS A 343 18.01 -2.72 15.59
CA LYS A 343 18.44 -2.18 16.88
C LYS A 343 18.63 -3.31 17.87
N TYR A 344 19.43 -3.07 18.91
CA TYR A 344 19.38 -3.93 20.09
C TYR A 344 19.42 -3.16 21.39
N ALA A 345 18.96 -3.84 22.44
CA ALA A 345 19.11 -3.47 23.83
C ALA A 345 19.70 -4.67 24.59
N LEU A 346 20.83 -4.45 25.26
CA LEU A 346 21.43 -5.42 26.19
C LEU A 346 21.06 -5.00 27.61
N ILE A 347 20.44 -5.88 28.39
CA ILE A 347 20.04 -5.60 29.78
C ILE A 347 20.71 -6.57 30.75
N ASP A 348 20.92 -6.15 32.00
CA ASP A 348 21.33 -7.07 33.09
C ASP A 348 20.14 -7.83 33.70
N GLY A 349 20.45 -8.74 34.62
CA GLY A 349 19.44 -9.48 35.42
C GLY A 349 18.53 -8.61 36.29
N ALA A 350 18.82 -7.32 36.50
CA ALA A 350 17.92 -6.39 37.17
C ALA A 350 17.06 -5.57 36.18
N GLY A 351 17.28 -5.75 34.87
CA GLY A 351 16.58 -5.03 33.81
C GLY A 351 17.20 -3.67 33.46
N ASN A 352 18.40 -3.35 33.94
CA ASN A 352 19.07 -2.09 33.56
C ASN A 352 19.69 -2.21 32.17
N LEU A 353 19.53 -1.17 31.35
CA LEU A 353 20.13 -1.10 30.01
C LEU A 353 21.65 -0.91 30.11
N LEU A 354 22.40 -1.92 29.66
CA LEU A 354 23.86 -1.96 29.67
C LEU A 354 24.48 -1.38 28.41
N HIS A 355 23.87 -1.71 27.28
CA HIS A 355 24.35 -1.31 25.97
C HIS A 355 23.18 -1.25 24.99
N LYS A 356 23.32 -0.42 23.96
CA LYS A 356 22.36 -0.31 22.87
C LYS A 356 23.06 0.11 21.59
N CYS A 357 22.51 -0.29 20.47
CA CYS A 357 22.90 0.24 19.17
C CYS A 357 21.69 0.30 18.25
N TYR A 358 21.71 1.28 17.34
CA TYR A 358 20.64 1.59 16.39
C TYR A 358 21.28 1.83 15.03
N LEU A 359 20.95 0.99 14.04
CA LEU A 359 21.46 1.09 12.67
C LEU A 359 20.30 1.02 11.66
N GLN A 360 20.52 1.52 10.45
CA GLN A 360 19.57 1.36 9.34
C GLN A 360 19.65 -0.08 8.80
N THR A 361 18.50 -0.75 8.61
CA THR A 361 18.39 -2.13 8.12
C THR A 361 18.85 -2.26 6.66
N ARG A 362 18.62 -1.21 5.85
CA ARG A 362 18.99 -1.16 4.41
C ARG A 362 18.54 -2.38 3.59
N GLY A 363 17.41 -2.99 3.93
CA GLY A 363 16.92 -4.22 3.31
C GLY A 363 17.79 -5.47 3.54
N LYS A 364 18.78 -5.38 4.44
CA LYS A 364 19.78 -6.41 4.76
C LYS A 364 19.74 -6.78 6.25
N PRO A 365 18.62 -7.35 6.73
CA PRO A 365 18.39 -7.54 8.16
C PRO A 365 19.43 -8.44 8.83
N ILE A 366 19.94 -9.46 8.12
CA ILE A 366 20.94 -10.40 8.66
C ILE A 366 22.30 -9.71 8.76
N GLU A 367 22.75 -9.07 7.69
CA GLU A 367 24.07 -8.43 7.62
C GLU A 367 24.18 -7.27 8.62
N VAL A 368 23.13 -6.47 8.76
CA VAL A 368 23.08 -5.39 9.77
C VAL A 368 23.06 -5.99 11.18
N THR A 369 22.36 -7.12 11.40
CA THR A 369 22.44 -7.81 12.69
C THR A 369 23.86 -8.31 12.99
N GLN A 370 24.59 -8.83 11.99
CA GLN A 370 25.99 -9.21 12.17
C GLN A 370 26.89 -8.01 12.51
N GLU A 371 26.67 -6.86 11.88
CA GLU A 371 27.37 -5.61 12.23
C GLU A 371 27.09 -5.17 13.67
N LEU A 372 25.82 -5.25 14.10
CA LEU A 372 25.42 -4.97 15.47
C LEU A 372 26.07 -5.92 16.47
N LEU A 373 26.09 -7.22 16.19
CA LEU A 373 26.72 -8.23 17.05
C LEU A 373 28.24 -8.06 17.13
N ARG A 374 28.92 -7.74 16.02
CA ARG A 374 30.36 -7.40 16.03
C ARG A 374 30.64 -6.11 16.79
N THR A 375 29.72 -5.15 16.78
CA THR A 375 29.84 -3.93 17.59
C THR A 375 29.68 -4.25 19.06
N LEU A 376 28.70 -5.08 19.42
CA LEU A 376 28.51 -5.56 20.77
C LEU A 376 29.75 -6.33 21.28
N GLU A 377 30.26 -7.30 20.51
CA GLU A 377 31.50 -8.02 20.81
C GLU A 377 32.65 -7.04 21.10
N ARG A 378 32.92 -6.09 20.18
CA ARG A 378 34.03 -5.13 20.34
C ARG A 378 33.91 -4.26 21.61
N GLU A 379 32.70 -3.88 21.99
CA GLU A 379 32.47 -2.91 23.07
C GLU A 379 32.26 -3.55 24.45
N VAL A 380 31.75 -4.79 24.51
CA VAL A 380 31.42 -5.48 25.78
C VAL A 380 32.03 -6.87 25.94
N ALA A 381 32.87 -7.37 25.02
CA ALA A 381 33.49 -8.69 25.14
C ALA A 381 34.22 -8.89 26.48
N GLY A 382 34.05 -10.09 27.06
CA GLY A 382 34.62 -10.47 28.36
C GLY A 382 33.98 -9.80 29.58
N ARG A 383 33.06 -8.83 29.38
CA ARG A 383 32.41 -8.08 30.47
C ARG A 383 30.98 -8.55 30.75
N VAL A 384 30.39 -9.31 29.82
CA VAL A 384 29.01 -9.81 29.91
C VAL A 384 28.96 -11.30 29.57
N HIS A 385 28.05 -12.01 30.24
CA HIS A 385 27.68 -13.38 29.93
C HIS A 385 26.26 -13.37 29.37
N LEU A 386 26.09 -13.78 28.12
CA LEU A 386 24.81 -13.69 27.42
C LEU A 386 23.94 -14.91 27.74
N VAL A 387 22.91 -14.72 28.56
CA VAL A 387 22.01 -15.79 29.03
C VAL A 387 20.99 -16.20 27.96
N GLY A 388 20.54 -15.24 27.15
CA GLY A 388 19.57 -15.51 26.09
C GLY A 388 19.34 -14.33 25.14
N ILE A 389 18.75 -14.64 23.99
CA ILE A 389 18.46 -13.68 22.92
C ILE A 389 16.97 -13.69 22.57
N ALA A 390 16.37 -12.50 22.50
CA ALA A 390 15.03 -12.30 21.99
C ALA A 390 15.04 -11.47 20.70
N THR A 391 14.11 -11.74 19.79
CA THR A 391 13.91 -10.93 18.58
C THR A 391 12.48 -10.39 18.49
N THR A 392 12.35 -9.16 17.98
CA THR A 392 11.08 -8.49 17.71
C THR A 392 11.16 -7.63 16.43
N GLY A 393 10.07 -6.95 16.07
CA GLY A 393 9.96 -6.19 14.81
C GLY A 393 9.55 -7.05 13.61
N SER A 394 9.49 -6.44 12.42
CA SER A 394 9.02 -7.08 11.19
C SER A 394 9.94 -8.20 10.66
N GLY A 395 11.25 -8.12 10.93
CA GLY A 395 12.26 -9.11 10.50
C GLY A 395 12.61 -10.15 11.58
N ARG A 396 11.86 -10.17 12.70
CA ARG A 396 12.18 -10.95 13.91
C ARG A 396 12.37 -12.44 13.66
N ASN A 397 11.61 -13.02 12.73
CA ASN A 397 11.65 -14.47 12.53
C ASN A 397 12.92 -14.88 11.75
N VAL A 398 13.28 -14.14 10.69
CA VAL A 398 14.51 -14.39 9.90
C VAL A 398 15.74 -14.25 10.78
N VAL A 399 15.82 -13.14 11.51
CA VAL A 399 16.94 -12.90 12.41
C VAL A 399 16.90 -13.87 13.59
N GLY A 400 15.71 -14.22 14.09
CA GLY A 400 15.53 -15.19 15.16
C GLY A 400 16.04 -16.59 14.79
N ASP A 401 15.85 -17.04 13.56
CA ASP A 401 16.43 -18.30 13.09
C ASP A 401 17.96 -18.21 12.93
N PHE A 402 18.44 -17.08 12.43
CA PHE A 402 19.87 -16.78 12.28
C PHE A 402 20.59 -16.82 13.65
N VAL A 403 20.16 -16.01 14.61
CA VAL A 403 20.75 -15.95 15.96
C VAL A 403 20.27 -17.07 16.88
N GLU A 404 19.39 -17.96 16.42
CA GLU A 404 18.71 -18.98 17.22
C GLU A 404 18.02 -18.42 18.47
N ALA A 405 17.27 -17.32 18.33
CA ALA A 405 16.59 -16.66 19.44
C ALA A 405 15.78 -17.63 20.31
N ASP A 406 15.84 -17.42 21.63
CA ASP A 406 15.08 -18.17 22.64
C ASP A 406 13.61 -17.73 22.63
N LEU A 407 13.37 -16.42 22.43
CA LEU A 407 12.03 -15.84 22.33
C LEU A 407 11.92 -15.00 21.05
N ILE A 408 10.88 -15.27 20.27
CA ILE A 408 10.46 -14.41 19.15
C ILE A 408 9.10 -13.84 19.51
N ILE A 409 9.02 -12.51 19.64
CA ILE A 409 7.83 -11.82 20.15
C ILE A 409 7.43 -10.66 19.23
N ASP A 410 6.13 -10.43 19.09
CA ASP A 410 5.63 -9.31 18.29
C ASP A 410 5.99 -7.95 18.92
N GLU A 411 6.10 -6.94 18.05
CA GLU A 411 6.53 -5.60 18.42
C GLU A 411 5.55 -4.85 19.34
N ILE A 412 4.24 -5.13 19.25
CA ILE A 412 3.22 -4.47 20.08
C ILE A 412 3.42 -4.89 21.53
N THR A 413 3.56 -6.20 21.76
CA THR A 413 3.80 -6.75 23.10
C THR A 413 5.15 -6.31 23.65
N ALA A 414 6.19 -6.30 22.82
CA ALA A 414 7.52 -5.84 23.23
C ALA A 414 7.50 -4.36 23.65
N HIS A 415 6.95 -3.47 22.81
CA HIS A 415 6.85 -2.04 23.14
C HIS A 415 6.02 -1.79 24.41
N ALA A 416 4.91 -2.50 24.59
CA ALA A 416 4.10 -2.38 25.80
C ALA A 416 4.85 -2.81 27.06
N GLY A 417 5.53 -3.97 27.02
CA GLY A 417 6.34 -4.44 28.14
C GLY A 417 7.47 -3.46 28.49
N GLY A 418 8.16 -2.92 27.48
CA GLY A 418 9.19 -1.89 27.68
C GLY A 418 8.64 -0.59 28.27
N ALA A 419 7.46 -0.15 27.81
CA ALA A 419 6.82 1.07 28.32
C ALA A 419 6.38 0.95 29.78
N VAL A 420 5.77 -0.17 30.14
CA VAL A 420 5.30 -0.46 31.51
C VAL A 420 6.46 -0.58 32.48
N ALA A 421 7.59 -1.15 32.05
CA ALA A 421 8.80 -1.21 32.84
C ALA A 421 9.42 0.18 33.10
N VAL A 422 9.26 1.12 32.16
CA VAL A 422 9.73 2.51 32.32
C VAL A 422 8.79 3.33 33.21
N ASP A 423 7.48 3.21 33.01
CA ASP A 423 6.46 3.87 33.81
C ASP A 423 5.19 2.99 33.86
N PRO A 424 4.90 2.36 35.01
CA PRO A 424 3.73 1.49 35.17
C PRO A 424 2.38 2.20 35.00
N ALA A 425 2.35 3.53 35.07
CA ALA A 425 1.12 4.31 34.88
C ALA A 425 0.79 4.59 33.41
N VAL A 426 1.66 4.21 32.47
CA VAL A 426 1.43 4.39 31.02
C VAL A 426 0.18 3.62 30.60
N ASP A 427 -0.77 4.35 30.02
CA ASP A 427 -2.02 3.79 29.54
C ASP A 427 -2.20 3.95 28.03
N THR A 428 -1.30 4.66 27.34
CA THR A 428 -1.34 4.84 25.88
C THR A 428 0.07 4.99 25.33
N ILE A 429 0.39 4.27 24.27
CA ILE A 429 1.62 4.45 23.49
C ILE A 429 1.26 5.02 22.13
N PHE A 430 1.93 6.11 21.77
CA PHE A 430 2.07 6.53 20.40
C PHE A 430 3.45 6.10 19.91
N GLU A 431 3.51 5.35 18.82
CA GLU A 431 4.76 4.98 18.17
C GLU A 431 4.67 5.40 16.71
N ILE A 432 5.64 6.20 16.27
CA ILE A 432 5.80 6.55 14.86
C ILE A 432 7.13 5.95 14.40
N GLY A 433 7.04 4.83 13.69
CA GLY A 433 8.19 4.14 13.13
C GLY A 433 8.67 4.78 11.82
N GLY A 434 9.58 4.08 11.14
CA GLY A 434 10.07 4.50 9.82
C GLY A 434 9.06 4.29 8.69
N GLN A 435 8.29 3.21 8.70
CA GLN A 435 7.30 2.87 7.64
C GLN A 435 5.87 2.72 8.18
N ASP A 436 5.74 2.41 9.45
CA ASP A 436 4.46 2.20 10.10
C ASP A 436 4.35 3.08 11.33
N SER A 437 3.14 3.19 11.84
CA SER A 437 2.81 3.98 13.01
C SER A 437 1.74 3.24 13.77
N LYS A 438 1.89 3.20 15.08
CA LYS A 438 1.14 2.33 15.97
C LYS A 438 0.53 3.12 17.09
N TYR A 439 -0.69 2.75 17.43
CA TYR A 439 -1.37 3.14 18.66
C TYR A 439 -1.51 1.89 19.52
N ILE A 440 -1.18 1.97 20.81
CA ILE A 440 -1.36 0.86 21.75
C ILE A 440 -2.04 1.39 23.00
N ARG A 441 -3.14 0.75 23.39
CA ARG A 441 -3.81 0.97 24.67
C ARG A 441 -3.32 -0.06 25.67
N ILE A 442 -2.82 0.42 26.81
CA ILE A 442 -2.36 -0.43 27.91
C ILE A 442 -3.35 -0.34 29.06
N ASP A 443 -3.59 -1.48 29.69
CA ASP A 443 -4.28 -1.56 30.97
C ASP A 443 -3.66 -2.67 31.81
N GLN A 444 -3.47 -2.40 33.10
CA GLN A 444 -2.82 -3.32 34.05
C GLN A 444 -1.50 -3.93 33.52
N GLY A 445 -0.71 -3.14 32.78
CA GLY A 445 0.58 -3.58 32.25
C GLY A 445 0.52 -4.39 30.94
N HIS A 446 -0.67 -4.61 30.37
CA HIS A 446 -0.85 -5.43 29.18
C HIS A 446 -1.53 -4.66 28.03
N PRO A 447 -1.19 -4.94 26.75
CA PRO A 447 -1.94 -4.44 25.61
C PRO A 447 -3.40 -4.93 25.65
N LEU A 448 -4.34 -3.98 25.59
CA LEU A 448 -5.77 -4.26 25.45
C LEU A 448 -6.34 -3.91 24.09
N ASP A 449 -5.79 -2.92 23.41
CA ASP A 449 -6.24 -2.50 22.08
C ASP A 449 -5.04 -1.96 21.34
N PHE A 450 -5.04 -2.11 20.02
CA PHE A 450 -4.01 -1.53 19.19
C PHE A 450 -4.58 -1.16 17.83
N ASP A 451 -3.91 -0.23 17.16
CA ASP A 451 -4.07 -0.06 15.74
C ASP A 451 -2.72 0.27 15.10
N MET A 452 -2.66 0.03 13.80
CA MET A 452 -1.53 0.43 12.97
C MET A 452 -2.08 1.10 11.73
N ASN A 453 -1.31 2.01 11.14
CA ASN A 453 -1.62 2.47 9.79
C ASN A 453 -1.83 1.26 8.86
N LYS A 454 -2.99 1.22 8.19
CA LYS A 454 -3.45 0.01 7.46
C LYS A 454 -2.43 -0.42 6.40
N VAL A 455 -2.22 0.43 5.39
CA VAL A 455 -1.27 0.19 4.29
C VAL A 455 -0.39 1.41 3.96
N CYS A 456 -0.74 2.60 4.46
CA CYS A 456 -0.12 3.86 4.05
C CYS A 456 0.95 4.33 5.04
N ALA A 457 2.22 4.42 4.61
CA ALA A 457 3.34 5.00 5.37
C ALA A 457 3.34 6.54 5.45
N ALA A 458 2.20 7.19 5.17
CA ALA A 458 2.10 8.64 5.28
C ALA A 458 2.27 9.10 6.74
N GLY A 459 3.02 10.19 6.96
CA GLY A 459 3.24 10.73 8.31
C GLY A 459 4.25 9.96 9.17
N THR A 460 5.09 9.11 8.57
CA THR A 460 6.10 8.29 9.27
C THR A 460 7.48 8.94 9.31
N GLY A 461 8.41 8.39 10.07
CA GLY A 461 9.78 8.91 10.18
C GLY A 461 10.56 8.93 8.86
N SER A 462 10.29 8.00 7.94
CA SER A 462 10.95 8.02 6.63
C SER A 462 10.52 9.19 5.76
N PHE A 463 9.27 9.65 5.88
CA PHE A 463 8.78 10.85 5.20
C PHE A 463 9.49 12.11 5.73
N LEU A 464 9.66 12.22 7.06
CA LEU A 464 10.42 13.31 7.66
C LEU A 464 11.86 13.35 7.14
N HIS A 465 12.50 12.19 7.03
CA HIS A 465 13.87 12.09 6.52
C HIS A 465 13.98 12.51 5.04
N GLU A 466 13.06 12.02 4.20
CA GLU A 466 13.00 12.38 2.78
C GLU A 466 12.78 13.89 2.57
N LEU A 467 11.86 14.49 3.33
CA LEU A 467 11.63 15.94 3.24
C LEU A 467 12.80 16.75 3.78
N ALA A 468 13.42 16.34 4.88
CA ALA A 468 14.61 17.01 5.41
C ALA A 468 15.75 17.01 4.38
N ASN A 469 16.00 15.87 3.72
CA ASN A 469 17.01 15.76 2.67
C ASN A 469 16.69 16.65 1.46
N LYS A 470 15.44 16.64 0.97
CA LYS A 470 14.99 17.52 -0.13
C LYS A 470 15.14 18.99 0.20
N LEU A 471 14.86 19.36 1.44
CA LEU A 471 15.04 20.72 1.93
C LEU A 471 16.50 21.03 2.30
N ARG A 472 17.43 20.08 2.19
CA ARG A 472 18.84 20.21 2.61
C ARG A 472 18.95 20.64 4.08
N ILE A 473 18.27 19.90 4.95
CA ILE A 473 18.24 20.09 6.40
C ILE A 473 18.69 18.80 7.06
N ASN A 474 19.57 18.88 8.05
CA ASN A 474 19.85 17.75 8.90
C ASN A 474 18.63 17.45 9.78
N ILE A 475 18.07 16.24 9.62
CA ILE A 475 16.91 15.81 10.43
C ILE A 475 17.23 15.83 11.94
N VAL A 476 18.49 15.64 12.31
CA VAL A 476 18.98 15.66 13.69
C VAL A 476 19.45 17.07 14.05
N GLY A 477 18.82 17.67 15.05
CA GLY A 477 19.19 18.98 15.61
C GLY A 477 18.71 20.17 14.79
N GLU A 478 19.06 20.25 13.50
CA GLU A 478 18.75 21.42 12.67
C GLU A 478 17.23 21.56 12.41
N PHE A 479 16.56 20.47 12.01
CA PHE A 479 15.13 20.48 11.71
C PHE A 479 14.29 20.99 12.89
N GLU A 480 14.55 20.47 14.10
CA GLU A 480 13.80 20.89 15.29
C GLU A 480 14.09 22.34 15.69
N ALA A 481 15.31 22.82 15.51
CA ALA A 481 15.68 24.20 15.81
C ALA A 481 14.94 25.17 14.88
N ILE A 482 14.87 24.86 13.58
CA ILE A 482 14.13 25.67 12.61
C ILE A 482 12.62 25.65 12.92
N ALA A 483 12.06 24.47 13.18
CA ALA A 483 10.62 24.34 13.50
C ALA A 483 10.23 25.17 14.74
N LEU A 484 11.03 25.11 15.81
CA LEU A 484 10.75 25.80 17.07
C LEU A 484 11.02 27.31 17.01
N ALA A 485 11.79 27.79 16.02
CA ALA A 485 12.05 29.22 15.83
C ALA A 485 10.89 29.95 15.12
N SER A 486 10.00 29.23 14.42
CA SER A 486 8.88 29.81 13.70
C SER A 486 7.88 30.50 14.63
N ARG A 487 7.46 31.71 14.25
CA ARG A 487 6.44 32.49 14.95
C ARG A 487 5.09 32.47 14.25
N GLN A 488 5.03 32.05 12.98
CA GLN A 488 3.80 32.00 12.21
C GLN A 488 3.70 30.71 11.38
N PRO A 489 3.70 29.51 12.00
CA PRO A 489 3.65 28.25 11.24
C PRO A 489 2.54 28.23 10.19
N VAL A 490 2.82 27.74 8.99
CA VAL A 490 1.79 27.58 7.94
C VAL A 490 0.94 26.36 8.26
N ALA A 491 -0.37 26.48 8.25
CA ALA A 491 -1.27 25.34 8.41
C ALA A 491 -1.34 24.55 7.11
N LEU A 492 -0.54 23.48 7.02
CA LEU A 492 -0.54 22.53 5.90
C LEU A 492 -1.70 21.54 6.02
N ALA A 493 -2.18 21.00 4.91
CA ALA A 493 -3.28 20.04 4.94
C ALA A 493 -2.84 18.67 5.51
N GLU A 494 -3.70 18.06 6.33
CA GLU A 494 -3.49 16.77 7.00
C GLU A 494 -3.82 15.55 6.11
N ARG A 495 -3.28 15.54 4.88
CA ARG A 495 -3.57 14.53 3.85
C ARG A 495 -2.46 13.46 3.72
N CYS A 496 -2.30 12.89 2.53
CA CYS A 496 -1.19 12.00 2.18
C CYS A 496 0.12 12.81 2.07
N THR A 497 1.26 12.16 2.25
CA THR A 497 2.61 12.75 2.13
C THR A 497 2.84 13.46 0.81
N VAL A 498 2.33 12.91 -0.30
CA VAL A 498 2.41 13.54 -1.62
C VAL A 498 1.74 14.91 -1.62
N PHE A 499 0.54 15.02 -1.04
CA PHE A 499 -0.16 16.30 -0.96
C PHE A 499 0.47 17.25 0.06
N MET A 500 0.98 16.73 1.18
CA MET A 500 1.73 17.56 2.14
C MET A 500 2.98 18.16 1.49
N GLU A 501 3.68 17.39 0.66
CA GLU A 501 4.82 17.87 -0.12
C GLU A 501 4.39 18.91 -1.17
N SER A 502 3.34 18.64 -1.94
CA SER A 502 2.79 19.59 -2.93
C SER A 502 2.37 20.91 -2.29
N ASP A 503 1.71 20.86 -1.12
CA ASP A 503 1.34 22.05 -0.36
C ASP A 503 2.58 22.82 0.09
N LEU A 504 3.57 22.12 0.65
CA LEU A 504 4.82 22.72 1.11
C LEU A 504 5.56 23.44 -0.03
N MET A 505 5.67 22.80 -1.21
CA MET A 505 6.29 23.40 -2.39
C MET A 505 5.46 24.56 -2.95
N SER A 506 4.14 24.43 -2.99
CA SER A 506 3.25 25.52 -3.45
C SER A 506 3.36 26.75 -2.55
N TYR A 507 3.40 26.57 -1.23
CA TYR A 507 3.54 27.68 -0.29
C TYR A 507 4.95 28.27 -0.30
N ALA A 508 6.00 27.45 -0.41
CA ALA A 508 7.36 27.93 -0.61
C ALA A 508 7.46 28.82 -1.86
N GLN A 509 6.85 28.39 -2.97
CA GLN A 509 6.79 29.18 -4.21
C GLN A 509 6.05 30.50 -4.00
N LYS A 510 4.95 30.50 -3.23
CA LYS A 510 4.20 31.72 -2.87
C LYS A 510 4.96 32.64 -1.88
N GLY A 511 6.18 32.28 -1.47
CA GLY A 511 7.02 33.09 -0.60
C GLY A 511 6.82 32.84 0.89
N ALA A 512 6.29 31.68 1.28
CA ALA A 512 6.24 31.29 2.69
C ALA A 512 7.65 31.07 3.25
N ASP A 513 7.88 31.54 4.46
CA ASP A 513 9.15 31.34 5.16
C ASP A 513 9.42 29.85 5.40
N ARG A 514 10.69 29.44 5.23
CA ARG A 514 11.11 28.04 5.39
C ARG A 514 10.82 27.52 6.81
N GLY A 515 11.04 28.34 7.83
CA GLY A 515 10.75 28.01 9.22
C GLY A 515 9.25 27.79 9.46
N ASP A 516 8.42 28.67 8.91
CA ASP A 516 6.96 28.54 8.99
C ASP A 516 6.44 27.26 8.33
N LEU A 517 7.03 26.86 7.21
CA LEU A 517 6.68 25.61 6.51
C LEU A 517 7.08 24.37 7.31
N ILE A 518 8.28 24.36 7.89
CA ILE A 518 8.79 23.22 8.67
C ILE A 518 7.98 23.06 9.96
N ALA A 519 7.63 24.15 10.64
CA ALA A 519 6.74 24.10 11.79
C ALA A 519 5.34 23.61 11.42
N GLY A 520 4.82 24.04 10.26
CA GLY A 520 3.58 23.54 9.67
C GLY A 520 3.59 22.04 9.40
N LEU A 521 4.72 21.52 8.93
CA LEU A 521 4.92 20.10 8.67
C LEU A 521 4.86 19.26 9.95
N CYS A 522 5.38 19.76 11.08
CA CYS A 522 5.24 19.08 12.37
C CYS A 522 3.76 18.89 12.76
N TYR A 523 2.93 19.93 12.59
CA TYR A 523 1.48 19.82 12.81
C TYR A 523 0.82 18.82 11.86
N ALA A 524 1.13 18.89 10.57
CA ALA A 524 0.53 18.02 9.57
C ALA A 524 0.78 16.52 9.86
N ILE A 525 1.99 16.18 10.33
CA ILE A 525 2.35 14.81 10.74
C ILE A 525 1.55 14.36 11.96
N VAL A 526 1.44 15.21 12.99
CA VAL A 526 0.69 14.89 14.21
C VAL A 526 -0.80 14.72 13.91
N HIS A 527 -1.40 15.64 13.16
CA HIS A 527 -2.80 15.53 12.75
C HIS A 527 -3.05 14.28 11.88
N ASN A 528 -2.14 13.99 10.95
CA ASN A 528 -2.22 12.77 10.15
C ASN A 528 -2.20 11.51 11.03
N TYR A 529 -1.27 11.42 11.98
CA TYR A 529 -1.19 10.29 12.91
C TYR A 529 -2.46 10.15 13.76
N LEU A 530 -2.94 11.24 14.36
CA LEU A 530 -4.15 11.22 15.19
C LEU A 530 -5.39 10.85 14.38
N ASN A 531 -5.53 11.33 13.15
CA ASN A 531 -6.71 11.06 12.33
C ASN A 531 -6.68 9.66 11.68
N ARG A 532 -5.50 9.17 11.28
CA ARG A 532 -5.36 7.94 10.48
C ARG A 532 -5.03 6.69 11.30
N VAL A 533 -4.30 6.84 12.41
CA VAL A 533 -3.87 5.72 13.25
C VAL A 533 -4.71 5.66 14.53
N VAL A 534 -4.79 6.77 15.27
CA VAL A 534 -5.58 6.80 16.52
C VAL A 534 -7.08 6.80 16.18
N GLY A 535 -7.50 7.61 15.21
CA GLY A 535 -8.88 7.73 14.77
C GLY A 535 -9.80 8.14 15.93
N LYS A 536 -10.85 7.34 16.16
CA LYS A 536 -11.82 7.57 17.27
C LYS A 536 -11.46 6.85 18.57
N ARG A 537 -10.27 6.24 18.67
CA ARG A 537 -9.85 5.56 19.89
C ARG A 537 -9.60 6.55 21.01
N SER A 538 -9.81 6.09 22.24
CA SER A 538 -9.63 6.93 23.42
C SER A 538 -8.14 7.14 23.69
N ILE A 539 -7.71 8.40 23.82
CA ILE A 539 -6.35 8.72 24.26
C ILE A 539 -6.34 8.79 25.78
N GLY A 540 -5.47 8.02 26.41
CA GLY A 540 -5.31 7.97 27.86
C GLY A 540 -4.76 9.23 28.51
N LYS A 541 -4.50 9.13 29.80
CA LYS A 541 -3.92 10.19 30.63
C LYS A 541 -2.40 10.23 30.55
N ARG A 542 -1.75 9.06 30.48
CA ARG A 542 -0.30 8.91 30.53
C ARG A 542 0.20 8.36 29.20
N VAL A 543 0.38 9.27 28.25
CA VAL A 543 0.76 8.96 26.87
C VAL A 543 2.27 8.92 26.72
N MET A 544 2.83 7.77 26.36
CA MET A 544 4.24 7.62 26.00
C MET A 544 4.42 7.76 24.49
N PHE A 545 5.39 8.56 24.04
CA PHE A 545 5.70 8.73 22.61
C PHE A 545 7.06 8.13 22.26
N LEU A 546 7.04 7.21 21.30
CA LEU A 546 8.14 6.33 20.88
C LEU A 546 8.41 6.43 19.37
N GLY A 547 9.49 5.78 18.94
CA GLY A 547 9.91 5.72 17.53
C GLY A 547 10.84 6.87 17.15
N GLY A 548 11.35 6.85 15.91
CA GLY A 548 12.37 7.82 15.45
C GLY A 548 11.96 9.30 15.59
N PRO A 549 10.75 9.70 15.15
CA PRO A 549 10.27 11.08 15.26
C PRO A 549 10.11 11.59 16.70
N SER A 550 10.03 10.70 17.70
CA SER A 550 10.06 11.11 19.12
C SER A 550 11.42 11.69 19.54
N LEU A 551 12.47 11.54 18.73
CA LEU A 551 13.77 12.20 18.89
C LEU A 551 13.75 13.67 18.46
N ASN A 552 12.71 14.13 17.76
CA ASN A 552 12.61 15.50 17.25
C ASN A 552 11.69 16.35 18.14
N ARG A 553 12.25 17.39 18.78
CA ARG A 553 11.53 18.28 19.71
C ARG A 553 10.37 19.03 19.06
N GLY A 554 10.47 19.34 17.77
CA GLY A 554 9.39 20.00 17.02
C GLY A 554 8.14 19.13 16.92
N ILE A 555 8.32 17.83 16.68
CA ILE A 555 7.20 16.86 16.62
C ILE A 555 6.58 16.66 18.01
N VAL A 556 7.40 16.56 19.06
CA VAL A 556 6.90 16.45 20.44
C VAL A 556 6.12 17.72 20.83
N ALA A 557 6.63 18.90 20.48
CA ALA A 557 5.94 20.17 20.70
C ALA A 557 4.60 20.21 19.95
N ALA A 558 4.55 19.74 18.70
CA ALA A 558 3.30 19.67 17.96
C ALA A 558 2.27 18.75 18.63
N PHE A 559 2.66 17.55 19.11
CA PHE A 559 1.76 16.69 19.88
C PHE A 559 1.27 17.37 21.16
N GLU A 560 2.14 18.04 21.91
CA GLU A 560 1.75 18.76 23.12
C GLU A 560 0.73 19.86 22.81
N GLN A 561 0.95 20.65 21.75
CA GLN A 561 0.04 21.71 21.31
C GLN A 561 -1.32 21.14 20.88
N VAL A 562 -1.34 20.05 20.11
CA VAL A 562 -2.58 19.46 19.59
C VAL A 562 -3.37 18.72 20.68
N LEU A 563 -2.70 18.03 21.60
CA LEU A 563 -3.37 17.27 22.66
C LEU A 563 -3.71 18.11 23.89
N GLY A 564 -3.05 19.25 24.09
CA GLY A 564 -3.17 20.08 25.28
C GLY A 564 -2.73 19.38 26.57
N LYS A 565 -1.89 18.34 26.49
CA LYS A 565 -1.42 17.55 27.65
C LYS A 565 0.04 17.10 27.46
N PRO A 566 0.79 16.83 28.55
CA PRO A 566 2.18 16.38 28.45
C PRO A 566 2.28 14.97 27.87
N LEU A 567 3.39 14.72 27.17
CA LEU A 567 3.79 13.37 26.75
C LEU A 567 4.90 12.85 27.66
N LEU A 568 5.04 11.53 27.75
CA LEU A 568 6.20 10.87 28.32
C LEU A 568 7.16 10.48 27.19
N VAL A 569 8.34 11.08 27.20
CA VAL A 569 9.39 10.84 26.19
C VAL A 569 10.63 10.33 26.92
N PRO A 570 10.74 9.00 27.15
CA PRO A 570 11.81 8.47 27.99
C PRO A 570 13.18 8.52 27.31
N ARG A 571 14.24 8.37 28.11
CA ARG A 571 15.58 8.09 27.57
C ARG A 571 15.57 6.73 26.88
N HIS A 572 16.39 6.60 25.85
CA HIS A 572 16.61 5.39 25.06
C HIS A 572 15.36 4.82 24.37
N ARG A 573 14.35 5.67 24.16
CA ARG A 573 13.05 5.35 23.54
C ARG A 573 13.13 4.73 22.14
N GLU A 574 14.20 4.99 21.41
CA GLU A 574 14.42 4.45 20.07
C GLU A 574 14.67 2.94 20.06
N VAL A 575 15.19 2.36 21.16
CA VAL A 575 15.47 0.92 21.31
C VAL A 575 14.45 0.20 22.21
N LEU A 576 13.33 0.85 22.55
CA LEU A 576 12.38 0.33 23.54
C LEU A 576 11.74 -1.01 23.13
N GLY A 577 11.57 -1.27 21.83
CA GLY A 577 11.09 -2.57 21.34
C GLY A 577 12.06 -3.70 21.70
N GLY A 578 13.36 -3.51 21.44
CA GLY A 578 14.40 -4.47 21.83
C GLY A 578 14.49 -4.63 23.35
N TYR A 579 14.40 -3.51 24.08
CA TYR A 579 14.39 -3.52 25.55
C TYR A 579 13.23 -4.36 26.12
N GLY A 580 12.01 -4.15 25.62
CA GLY A 580 10.85 -4.92 26.04
C GLY A 580 10.93 -6.40 25.67
N ALA A 581 11.52 -6.73 24.51
CA ALA A 581 11.76 -8.13 24.14
C ALA A 581 12.76 -8.82 25.10
N ALA A 582 13.84 -8.12 25.47
CA ALA A 582 14.81 -8.63 26.44
C ALA A 582 14.18 -8.83 27.83
N LEU A 583 13.33 -7.91 28.29
CA LEU A 583 12.56 -8.04 29.53
C LEU A 583 11.60 -9.23 29.52
N ALA A 584 10.89 -9.43 28.40
CA ALA A 584 9.98 -10.56 28.25
C ALA A 584 10.72 -11.91 28.33
N LEU A 585 11.91 -11.98 27.71
CA LEU A 585 12.77 -13.14 27.79
C LEU A 585 13.25 -13.40 29.22
N LYS A 586 13.80 -12.37 29.88
CA LYS A 586 14.21 -12.43 31.29
C LYS A 586 13.09 -12.98 32.17
N ALA A 587 11.88 -12.44 32.03
CA ALA A 587 10.73 -12.91 32.80
C ALA A 587 10.36 -14.37 32.50
N GLY A 588 10.57 -14.84 31.26
CA GLY A 588 10.40 -16.26 30.90
C GLY A 588 11.44 -17.17 31.56
N PHE A 589 12.70 -16.71 31.66
CA PHE A 589 13.72 -17.42 32.43
C PHE A 589 13.37 -17.52 33.92
N GLU A 590 12.86 -16.43 34.52
CA GLU A 590 12.39 -16.43 35.91
C GLU A 590 11.22 -17.39 36.15
N ARG A 591 10.38 -17.64 35.12
CA ARG A 591 9.30 -18.64 35.15
C ARG A 591 9.75 -20.06 34.84
N GLY A 592 10.97 -20.26 34.33
CA GLY A 592 11.46 -21.56 33.86
C GLY A 592 10.96 -21.95 32.46
N ASP A 593 10.48 -21.00 31.65
CA ASP A 593 10.02 -21.26 30.27
C ASP A 593 11.17 -21.61 29.32
N PHE A 594 12.41 -21.23 29.68
CA PHE A 594 13.61 -21.38 28.87
C PHE A 594 14.76 -21.96 29.68
N SER A 595 15.57 -22.81 29.05
CA SER A 595 16.85 -23.27 29.57
C SER A 595 17.97 -22.43 28.95
N GLY A 596 18.89 -21.91 29.77
CA GLY A 596 20.01 -21.09 29.29
C GLY A 596 20.85 -21.82 28.26
N ARG A 597 21.29 -21.11 27.22
CA ARG A 597 22.26 -21.61 26.25
C ARG A 597 23.46 -20.70 26.26
N ASP A 598 24.64 -21.28 26.42
CA ASP A 598 25.88 -20.54 26.25
C ASP A 598 26.03 -20.18 24.76
N ARG A 599 26.35 -18.91 24.48
CA ARG A 599 26.40 -18.36 23.12
C ARG A 599 27.63 -17.48 22.98
N ASP A 600 28.50 -17.87 22.06
CA ASP A 600 29.63 -17.05 21.67
C ASP A 600 29.19 -15.92 20.72
N LEU A 601 29.25 -14.68 21.20
CA LEU A 601 28.96 -13.47 20.43
C LEU A 601 29.87 -13.35 19.18
N ALA A 602 31.14 -13.74 19.30
CA ALA A 602 32.11 -13.68 18.20
C ALA A 602 31.75 -14.69 17.10
N ALA A 603 31.32 -15.89 17.50
CA ALA A 603 30.84 -16.91 16.57
C ALA A 603 29.58 -16.42 15.82
N LEU A 604 28.59 -15.87 16.54
CA LEU A 604 27.36 -15.34 15.93
C LEU A 604 27.63 -14.19 14.94
N GLY A 605 28.57 -13.30 15.26
CA GLY A 605 28.97 -12.20 14.38
C GLY A 605 29.73 -12.61 13.10
N ARG A 606 30.25 -13.85 13.04
CA ARG A 606 31.09 -14.38 11.95
C ARG A 606 30.44 -15.51 11.14
N VAL A 607 29.22 -15.94 11.49
CA VAL A 607 28.48 -16.99 10.76
C VAL A 607 28.44 -16.67 9.27
N SER A 608 28.88 -17.60 8.43
CA SER A 608 28.73 -17.48 6.98
C SER A 608 27.26 -17.67 6.61
N VAL A 609 26.74 -16.75 5.79
CA VAL A 609 25.35 -16.78 5.33
C VAL A 609 25.36 -16.99 3.84
N GLU A 610 25.03 -18.21 3.42
CA GLU A 610 24.77 -18.54 2.02
C GLU A 610 23.26 -18.68 1.83
N PHE A 611 22.75 -18.29 0.66
CA PHE A 611 21.37 -18.56 0.31
C PHE A 611 21.23 -18.99 -1.14
N VAL A 612 20.24 -19.83 -1.39
CA VAL A 612 19.79 -20.18 -2.74
C VAL A 612 18.33 -19.80 -2.91
N GLU A 613 17.99 -19.34 -4.10
CA GLU A 613 16.62 -19.07 -4.49
C GLU A 613 16.02 -20.30 -5.17
N SER A 614 14.77 -20.63 -4.82
CA SER A 614 14.04 -21.72 -5.46
C SER A 614 12.57 -21.36 -5.59
N VAL A 615 11.89 -21.92 -6.59
CA VAL A 615 10.43 -21.86 -6.68
C VAL A 615 9.83 -22.96 -5.83
N CYS A 616 8.85 -22.61 -5.00
CA CYS A 616 8.14 -23.55 -4.16
C CYS A 616 7.42 -24.61 -5.00
N ARG A 617 7.89 -25.86 -4.91
CA ARG A 617 7.26 -27.04 -5.54
C ARG A 617 6.66 -28.01 -4.52
N ALA A 618 6.49 -27.55 -3.29
CA ALA A 618 6.14 -28.42 -2.19
C ALA A 618 4.66 -28.86 -2.19
N ASP A 619 3.81 -28.26 -3.02
CA ASP A 619 2.47 -28.76 -3.33
C ASP A 619 2.29 -28.78 -4.85
N PRO A 620 2.22 -29.97 -5.48
CA PRO A 620 2.05 -30.10 -6.93
C PRO A 620 0.75 -29.46 -7.45
N LYS A 621 -0.24 -29.23 -6.58
CA LYS A 621 -1.52 -28.59 -6.93
C LYS A 621 -1.50 -27.08 -6.68
N CYS A 622 -0.40 -26.52 -6.20
CA CYS A 622 -0.26 -25.09 -5.93
C CYS A 622 0.30 -24.35 -7.15
N HIS A 623 -0.46 -23.40 -7.69
CA HIS A 623 -0.09 -22.60 -8.86
C HIS A 623 0.48 -21.22 -8.52
N ASN A 624 0.83 -20.97 -7.26
CA ASN A 624 1.34 -19.66 -6.81
C ASN A 624 2.82 -19.43 -7.15
N GLU A 625 3.56 -20.47 -7.57
CA GLU A 625 4.98 -20.39 -7.98
C GLU A 625 5.85 -19.50 -7.05
N CYS A 626 5.63 -19.64 -5.75
CA CYS A 626 6.23 -18.77 -4.76
C CYS A 626 7.76 -18.84 -4.80
N LYS A 627 8.45 -17.71 -4.99
CA LYS A 627 9.90 -17.63 -4.75
C LYS A 627 10.20 -17.85 -3.26
N LEU A 628 11.14 -18.74 -2.97
CA LEU A 628 11.64 -19.09 -1.65
C LEU A 628 13.15 -18.79 -1.59
N LYS A 629 13.60 -18.27 -0.45
CA LYS A 629 15.01 -18.19 -0.08
C LYS A 629 15.35 -19.26 0.92
N VAL A 630 16.30 -20.12 0.61
CA VAL A 630 16.81 -21.13 1.53
C VAL A 630 18.16 -20.64 2.01
N TYR A 631 18.20 -20.14 3.25
CA TYR A 631 19.44 -19.75 3.93
C TYR A 631 20.09 -20.99 4.54
N ASP A 632 21.41 -21.05 4.45
CA ASP A 632 22.25 -22.02 5.15
C ASP A 632 23.13 -21.29 6.17
N PHE A 633 22.84 -21.54 7.45
CA PHE A 633 23.59 -21.04 8.60
C PHE A 633 24.51 -22.14 9.12
N CYS A 634 25.62 -22.39 8.42
CA CYS A 634 26.62 -23.41 8.77
C CYS A 634 26.03 -24.83 8.95
N GLY A 635 25.23 -25.29 7.98
CA GLY A 635 24.56 -26.59 7.95
C GLY A 635 23.10 -26.54 8.44
N ARG A 636 22.65 -25.43 9.03
CA ARG A 636 21.24 -25.23 9.43
C ARG A 636 20.47 -24.51 8.35
N LYS A 637 19.52 -25.20 7.73
CA LYS A 637 18.66 -24.61 6.69
C LYS A 637 17.47 -23.86 7.30
N SER A 638 17.28 -22.61 6.88
CA SER A 638 16.09 -21.82 7.18
C SER A 638 15.47 -21.33 5.88
N ILE A 639 14.20 -21.67 5.67
CA ILE A 639 13.49 -21.38 4.42
C ILE A 639 12.55 -20.20 4.64
N TRP A 640 12.66 -19.19 3.81
CA TRP A 640 11.86 -17.97 3.88
C TRP A 640 11.13 -17.69 2.58
N GLY A 641 9.99 -17.02 2.71
CA GLY A 641 9.14 -16.63 1.59
C GLY A 641 7.96 -17.57 1.35
N GLY A 642 7.27 -17.27 0.26
CA GLY A 642 6.04 -17.92 -0.14
C GLY A 642 4.79 -17.49 0.62
N GLU A 643 3.69 -17.41 -0.12
CA GLU A 643 2.45 -16.76 0.33
C GLU A 643 1.63 -17.58 1.32
N CYS A 644 1.96 -18.86 1.47
CA CYS A 644 1.22 -19.76 2.34
C CYS A 644 1.88 -19.94 3.72
N ALA A 645 2.90 -19.14 4.07
CA ALA A 645 3.71 -19.21 5.30
C ALA A 645 4.18 -20.62 5.69
N ARG A 646 4.32 -21.54 4.72
CA ARG A 646 4.67 -22.95 4.99
C ARG A 646 5.99 -23.06 5.76
N TYR A 647 6.88 -22.12 5.54
CA TYR A 647 8.23 -22.13 6.06
C TYR A 647 8.49 -21.03 7.11
N GLU A 648 7.52 -20.15 7.38
CA GLU A 648 7.70 -19.00 8.27
C GLU A 648 7.38 -19.33 9.75
N ILE A 649 6.81 -20.50 10.05
CA ILE A 649 6.39 -20.92 11.41
C ILE A 649 7.02 -22.28 11.72
N THR A 650 8.32 -22.30 12.00
CA THR A 650 9.06 -23.56 12.21
C THR A 650 9.37 -23.83 13.69
N ARG A 651 9.11 -22.89 14.61
CA ARG A 651 9.43 -23.04 16.05
C ARG A 651 8.21 -22.83 16.92
N GLY A 652 7.47 -23.92 17.16
CA GLY A 652 6.39 -23.96 18.14
C GLY A 652 5.51 -25.17 17.89
N GLY A 653 5.61 -26.20 18.74
CA GLY A 653 4.84 -27.45 18.68
C GLY A 653 3.33 -27.30 18.90
N THR A 654 2.75 -26.15 18.56
CA THR A 654 1.32 -25.89 18.66
C THR A 654 0.60 -26.76 17.63
N LYS A 655 -0.26 -27.66 18.10
CA LYS A 655 -1.09 -28.48 17.22
C LYS A 655 -1.99 -27.55 16.37
N PRO A 656 -1.98 -27.65 15.03
CA PRO A 656 -2.82 -26.80 14.19
C PRO A 656 -4.30 -26.95 14.55
N ALA A 657 -5.01 -25.82 14.64
CA ALA A 657 -6.45 -25.81 14.82
C ALA A 657 -7.17 -26.26 13.53
N LEU A 658 -8.46 -26.59 13.65
CA LEU A 658 -9.29 -26.95 12.49
C LEU A 658 -9.44 -25.76 11.54
N ASN A 659 -9.17 -25.97 10.25
CA ASN A 659 -9.33 -24.94 9.22
C ASN A 659 -10.74 -24.97 8.60
N LEU A 660 -11.66 -24.18 9.15
CA LEU A 660 -13.04 -24.10 8.65
C LEU A 660 -13.19 -23.37 7.31
N PHE A 661 -12.20 -22.58 6.89
CA PHE A 661 -12.17 -22.00 5.53
C PHE A 661 -11.92 -23.08 4.48
N ALA A 662 -10.99 -24.00 4.76
CA ALA A 662 -10.77 -25.16 3.89
C ALA A 662 -12.01 -26.08 3.85
N GLU A 663 -12.69 -26.27 5.00
CA GLU A 663 -13.95 -27.02 5.04
C GLU A 663 -15.05 -26.34 4.22
N ARG A 664 -15.17 -25.02 4.28
CA ARG A 664 -16.08 -24.24 3.43
C ARG A 664 -15.81 -24.49 1.96
N LEU A 665 -14.55 -24.38 1.53
CA LEU A 665 -14.15 -24.60 0.14
C LEU A 665 -14.49 -26.02 -0.31
N ARG A 666 -14.24 -27.03 0.55
CA ARG A 666 -14.61 -28.42 0.28
C ARG A 666 -16.11 -28.59 0.10
N LEU A 667 -16.92 -28.01 0.99
CA LEU A 667 -18.39 -28.05 0.90
C LEU A 667 -18.90 -27.34 -0.35
N PHE A 668 -18.27 -26.24 -0.74
CA PHE A 668 -18.60 -25.50 -1.96
C PHE A 668 -18.28 -26.31 -3.22
N GLN A 669 -17.06 -26.86 -3.34
CA GLN A 669 -16.69 -27.74 -4.45
C GLN A 669 -17.60 -28.97 -4.54
N ALA A 670 -17.94 -29.57 -3.40
CA ALA A 670 -18.88 -30.69 -3.36
C ALA A 670 -20.30 -30.29 -3.79
N ALA A 671 -20.70 -29.03 -3.60
CA ALA A 671 -22.00 -28.51 -4.03
C ALA A 671 -22.02 -28.13 -5.53
N LEU A 672 -20.88 -27.72 -6.10
CA LEU A 672 -20.75 -27.45 -7.54
C LEU A 672 -20.77 -28.74 -8.40
N GLY A 673 -20.33 -29.86 -7.83
CA GLY A 673 -20.28 -31.16 -8.51
C GLY A 673 -19.18 -31.26 -9.59
N PRO A 674 -19.04 -32.43 -10.25
CA PRO A 674 -17.99 -32.69 -11.25
C PRO A 674 -18.19 -31.96 -12.59
N ALA A 675 -19.36 -31.35 -12.80
CA ALA A 675 -19.77 -30.75 -14.07
C ALA A 675 -19.40 -29.26 -14.22
N ALA A 676 -18.85 -28.62 -13.19
CA ALA A 676 -18.17 -27.32 -13.33
C ALA A 676 -16.72 -27.58 -13.73
N MET A 677 -16.45 -27.66 -15.04
CA MET A 677 -15.10 -27.88 -15.51
C MET A 677 -14.28 -26.59 -15.37
N PRO A 678 -13.19 -26.59 -14.58
CA PRO A 678 -12.27 -25.46 -14.59
C PRO A 678 -11.73 -25.29 -16.01
N VAL A 679 -11.63 -24.04 -16.45
CA VAL A 679 -11.10 -23.76 -17.79
C VAL A 679 -9.65 -24.23 -17.92
N ASP A 680 -9.32 -24.76 -19.09
CA ASP A 680 -7.96 -25.17 -19.42
C ASP A 680 -7.06 -23.93 -19.64
N ASN A 681 -5.88 -23.94 -19.01
CA ASN A 681 -4.88 -22.88 -19.16
C ASN A 681 -4.12 -22.97 -20.50
N SER A 682 -4.38 -24.00 -21.33
CA SER A 682 -3.75 -24.21 -22.64
C SER A 682 -4.13 -23.18 -23.72
N GLY A 683 -5.11 -22.30 -23.46
CA GLY A 683 -5.49 -21.22 -24.38
C GLY A 683 -6.17 -21.70 -25.67
N THR A 684 -6.59 -22.96 -25.74
CA THR A 684 -7.30 -23.49 -26.90
C THR A 684 -8.76 -23.00 -26.89
N ALA A 685 -9.12 -22.23 -27.92
CA ALA A 685 -10.49 -21.77 -28.12
C ALA A 685 -11.42 -22.98 -28.29
N VAL A 686 -12.49 -23.06 -27.50
CA VAL A 686 -13.53 -24.07 -27.70
C VAL A 686 -14.32 -23.66 -28.94
N ARG A 687 -13.98 -24.23 -30.10
CA ARG A 687 -14.74 -24.04 -31.34
C ARG A 687 -16.05 -24.83 -31.27
N SER A 688 -17.14 -24.16 -31.58
CA SER A 688 -18.46 -24.74 -31.80
C SER A 688 -18.40 -25.79 -32.91
N GLY A 689 -18.68 -27.05 -32.57
CA GLY A 689 -19.02 -28.09 -33.54
C GLY A 689 -20.53 -28.32 -33.53
N SER A 690 -21.13 -28.60 -34.69
CA SER A 690 -22.53 -28.99 -34.77
C SER A 690 -22.79 -30.22 -33.91
N GLY A 691 -23.64 -30.10 -32.88
CA GLY A 691 -24.03 -31.20 -31.98
C GLY A 691 -23.46 -31.16 -30.56
N ARG A 692 -22.73 -30.10 -30.15
CA ARG A 692 -22.25 -29.91 -28.77
C ARG A 692 -23.15 -28.93 -28.01
N ALA A 693 -23.33 -29.14 -26.70
CA ALA A 693 -24.07 -28.23 -25.82
C ALA A 693 -23.44 -26.82 -25.79
N PRO A 694 -24.23 -25.74 -25.72
CA PRO A 694 -23.72 -24.37 -25.64
C PRO A 694 -22.88 -24.18 -24.37
N THR A 695 -21.81 -23.40 -24.46
CA THR A 695 -20.92 -23.15 -23.32
C THR A 695 -21.22 -21.82 -22.66
N VAL A 696 -21.24 -21.80 -21.32
CA VAL A 696 -21.40 -20.57 -20.54
C VAL A 696 -20.26 -20.41 -19.54
N GLY A 697 -19.61 -19.26 -19.61
CA GLY A 697 -18.54 -18.84 -18.71
C GLY A 697 -19.10 -18.14 -17.48
N ILE A 698 -18.73 -18.61 -16.30
CA ILE A 698 -19.06 -17.99 -15.02
C ILE A 698 -17.72 -17.61 -14.34
N PRO A 699 -17.47 -16.33 -14.03
CA PRO A 699 -16.27 -15.93 -13.31
C PRO A 699 -16.39 -16.34 -11.83
N LEU A 700 -15.42 -17.08 -11.29
CA LEU A 700 -15.28 -17.40 -9.86
C LEU A 700 -14.76 -16.18 -9.07
N ALA A 701 -15.57 -15.13 -9.05
CA ALA A 701 -15.27 -13.89 -8.35
C ALA A 701 -16.55 -13.23 -7.82
N ILE A 702 -16.39 -12.23 -6.94
CA ILE A 702 -17.48 -11.43 -6.36
C ILE A 702 -18.66 -12.28 -5.85
N HIS A 703 -19.84 -12.16 -6.46
CA HIS A 703 -21.04 -12.89 -6.07
C HIS A 703 -20.96 -14.40 -6.30
N ALA A 704 -20.08 -14.92 -7.16
CA ALA A 704 -19.96 -16.36 -7.38
C ALA A 704 -19.44 -17.09 -6.14
N TRP A 705 -18.70 -16.41 -5.26
CA TRP A 705 -18.29 -16.98 -3.98
C TRP A 705 -19.48 -17.23 -3.05
N GLU A 706 -20.57 -16.48 -3.15
CA GLU A 706 -21.78 -16.67 -2.33
C GLU A 706 -22.86 -17.47 -3.05
N TRP A 707 -23.11 -17.17 -4.32
CA TRP A 707 -24.23 -17.65 -5.12
C TRP A 707 -23.81 -18.60 -6.26
N GLY A 708 -22.54 -19.01 -6.33
CA GLY A 708 -22.01 -19.85 -7.41
C GLY A 708 -22.71 -21.20 -7.56
N VAL A 709 -23.17 -21.81 -6.46
CA VAL A 709 -23.93 -23.07 -6.52
C VAL A 709 -25.24 -22.85 -7.28
N LEU A 710 -25.94 -21.75 -7.01
CA LEU A 710 -27.14 -21.38 -7.75
C LEU A 710 -26.84 -21.22 -9.25
N TRP A 711 -25.82 -20.45 -9.61
CA TRP A 711 -25.51 -20.18 -11.02
C TRP A 711 -25.10 -21.43 -11.78
N VAL A 712 -24.22 -22.25 -11.20
CA VAL A 712 -23.74 -23.47 -11.85
C VAL A 712 -24.89 -24.47 -12.03
N THR A 713 -25.69 -24.71 -10.99
CA THR A 713 -26.84 -25.63 -11.10
C THR A 713 -27.87 -25.11 -12.09
N LEU A 714 -28.16 -23.80 -12.10
CA LEU A 714 -29.09 -23.19 -13.05
C LEU A 714 -28.72 -23.50 -14.49
N PHE A 715 -27.48 -23.23 -14.89
CA PHE A 715 -27.05 -23.42 -16.27
C PHE A 715 -26.89 -24.89 -16.65
N GLN A 716 -26.56 -25.76 -15.70
CA GLN A 716 -26.58 -27.22 -15.92
C GLN A 716 -27.99 -27.72 -16.21
N GLU A 717 -28.99 -27.30 -15.44
CA GLU A 717 -30.40 -27.66 -15.65
C GLU A 717 -30.96 -27.09 -16.96
N LEU A 718 -30.40 -25.96 -17.45
CA LEU A 718 -30.70 -25.40 -18.77
C LEU A 718 -29.95 -26.09 -19.92
N GLY A 719 -29.09 -27.09 -19.63
CA GLY A 719 -28.37 -27.87 -20.64
C GLY A 719 -27.07 -27.25 -21.15
N PHE A 720 -26.50 -26.26 -20.45
CA PHE A 720 -25.20 -25.66 -20.82
C PHE A 720 -24.02 -26.46 -20.28
N GLU A 721 -22.91 -26.45 -21.03
CA GLU A 721 -21.59 -26.83 -20.51
C GLU A 721 -21.00 -25.63 -19.74
N VAL A 722 -20.97 -25.73 -18.40
CA VAL A 722 -20.55 -24.63 -17.53
C VAL A 722 -19.03 -24.59 -17.39
N ARG A 723 -18.44 -23.45 -17.75
CA ARG A 723 -17.02 -23.13 -17.58
C ARG A 723 -16.83 -22.15 -16.42
N LEU A 724 -16.28 -22.64 -15.32
CA LEU A 724 -15.92 -21.80 -14.18
C LEU A 724 -14.44 -21.45 -14.27
N THR A 725 -14.07 -20.20 -13.99
CA THR A 725 -12.64 -19.84 -13.96
C THR A 725 -11.87 -20.61 -12.90
N ALA A 726 -10.58 -20.84 -13.16
CA ALA A 726 -9.66 -21.41 -12.18
C ALA A 726 -9.51 -20.50 -10.95
N PRO A 727 -9.01 -21.01 -9.80
CA PRO A 727 -8.69 -20.17 -8.65
C PRO A 727 -7.81 -18.98 -9.04
N THR A 728 -8.03 -17.84 -8.38
CA THR A 728 -7.32 -16.59 -8.67
C THR A 728 -5.81 -16.77 -8.59
N SER A 729 -5.12 -16.48 -9.70
CA SER A 729 -3.66 -16.58 -9.84
C SER A 729 -3.03 -15.19 -10.02
N PRO A 730 -1.69 -15.04 -9.88
CA PRO A 730 -1.00 -13.79 -10.19
C PRO A 730 -1.29 -13.28 -11.61
N ARG A 731 -1.44 -14.18 -12.58
CA ARG A 731 -1.80 -13.85 -13.97
C ARG A 731 -3.21 -13.25 -14.07
N VAL A 732 -4.18 -13.82 -13.36
CA VAL A 732 -5.56 -13.29 -13.30
C VAL A 732 -5.54 -11.89 -12.67
N VAL A 733 -4.80 -11.72 -11.58
CA VAL A 733 -4.64 -10.41 -10.92
C VAL A 733 -4.07 -9.37 -11.87
N ALA A 734 -2.92 -9.65 -12.50
CA ALA A 734 -2.25 -8.73 -13.41
C ALA A 734 -3.16 -8.34 -14.58
N SER A 735 -3.78 -9.33 -15.22
CA SER A 735 -4.72 -9.11 -16.33
C SER A 735 -5.94 -8.26 -15.92
N GLY A 736 -6.41 -8.44 -14.69
CA GLY A 736 -7.49 -7.65 -14.12
C GLY A 736 -7.10 -6.20 -13.87
N VAL A 737 -5.94 -5.96 -13.26
CA VAL A 737 -5.40 -4.61 -13.02
C VAL A 737 -5.19 -3.85 -14.33
N GLU A 738 -4.60 -4.49 -15.34
CA GLU A 738 -4.33 -3.89 -16.66
C GLU A 738 -5.61 -3.54 -17.45
N SER A 739 -6.75 -4.15 -17.12
CA SER A 739 -8.01 -3.95 -17.83
C SER A 739 -8.99 -3.01 -17.11
N MET A 740 -8.57 -2.40 -16.00
CA MET A 740 -9.39 -1.44 -15.30
C MET A 740 -9.51 -0.14 -16.08
N THR A 741 -10.73 0.39 -16.19
CA THR A 741 -11.02 1.73 -16.75
C THR A 741 -11.23 2.80 -15.68
N ALA A 742 -11.30 2.37 -14.41
CA ALA A 742 -11.47 3.22 -13.24
C ALA A 742 -10.86 2.53 -12.02
N GLU A 743 -10.45 3.33 -11.04
CA GLU A 743 -9.93 2.81 -9.77
C GLU A 743 -11.05 2.29 -8.87
N THR A 744 -10.92 1.03 -8.42
CA THR A 744 -11.90 0.33 -7.58
C THR A 744 -11.22 -0.54 -6.52
N CYS A 745 -12.00 -1.21 -5.67
CA CYS A 745 -11.46 -2.16 -4.70
C CYS A 745 -10.91 -3.42 -5.39
N PHE A 746 -9.89 -4.04 -4.77
CA PHE A 746 -9.16 -5.17 -5.34
C PHE A 746 -10.03 -6.33 -5.89
N PRO A 747 -11.14 -6.75 -5.24
CA PRO A 747 -12.00 -7.82 -5.77
C PRO A 747 -12.64 -7.51 -7.13
N ILE A 748 -12.89 -6.24 -7.44
CA ILE A 748 -13.45 -5.83 -8.74
C ILE A 748 -12.37 -5.93 -9.83
N LYS A 749 -11.13 -5.57 -9.50
CA LYS A 749 -9.99 -5.78 -10.41
C LYS A 749 -9.78 -7.26 -10.71
N VAL A 750 -9.85 -8.11 -9.68
CA VAL A 750 -9.77 -9.56 -9.86
C VAL A 750 -10.93 -10.11 -10.69
N PHE A 751 -12.15 -9.58 -10.52
CA PHE A 751 -13.28 -9.94 -11.37
C PHE A 751 -13.02 -9.67 -12.86
N HIS A 752 -12.44 -8.52 -13.21
CA HIS A 752 -12.04 -8.24 -14.59
C HIS A 752 -11.05 -9.27 -15.14
N GLY A 753 -10.08 -9.70 -14.32
CA GLY A 753 -9.13 -10.75 -14.70
C GLY A 753 -9.81 -12.07 -15.02
N HIS A 754 -10.79 -12.47 -14.20
CA HIS A 754 -11.60 -13.68 -14.43
C HIS A 754 -12.47 -13.56 -15.68
N VAL A 755 -13.11 -12.40 -15.92
CA VAL A 755 -13.88 -12.18 -17.14
C VAL A 755 -12.98 -12.27 -18.38
N LYS A 756 -11.80 -11.65 -18.35
CA LYS A 756 -10.84 -11.70 -19.46
C LYS A 756 -10.39 -13.13 -19.78
N GLN A 757 -10.20 -13.97 -18.76
CA GLN A 757 -9.87 -15.38 -18.98
C GLN A 757 -10.98 -16.13 -19.73
N LEU A 758 -12.25 -15.79 -19.52
CA LEU A 758 -13.38 -16.47 -20.16
C LEU A 758 -13.69 -15.99 -21.58
N LEU A 759 -13.16 -14.83 -22.01
CA LEU A 759 -13.50 -14.22 -23.31
C LEU A 759 -13.28 -15.17 -24.51
N ASP A 760 -12.28 -16.05 -24.43
CA ASP A 760 -11.93 -16.99 -25.51
C ASP A 760 -12.31 -18.44 -25.18
N GLN A 761 -12.95 -18.68 -24.03
CA GLN A 761 -13.14 -20.02 -23.47
C GLN A 761 -14.62 -20.40 -23.26
N ALA A 762 -15.53 -19.46 -23.49
CA ALA A 762 -16.97 -19.71 -23.49
C ALA A 762 -17.67 -18.91 -24.60
N GLU A 763 -18.72 -19.50 -25.17
CA GLU A 763 -19.56 -18.86 -26.17
C GLU A 763 -20.33 -17.69 -25.54
N TYR A 764 -21.01 -17.98 -24.41
CA TYR A 764 -21.73 -17.00 -23.61
C TYR A 764 -21.03 -16.71 -22.28
N LEU A 765 -21.17 -15.49 -21.77
CA LEU A 765 -20.68 -15.07 -20.47
C LEU A 765 -21.87 -14.70 -19.58
N PHE A 766 -21.96 -15.32 -18.41
CA PHE A 766 -22.98 -14.98 -17.42
C PHE A 766 -22.44 -13.91 -16.46
N LEU A 767 -22.90 -12.67 -16.65
CA LEU A 767 -22.51 -11.50 -15.87
C LEU A 767 -23.79 -10.78 -15.36
N PRO A 768 -24.45 -11.29 -14.32
CA PRO A 768 -25.71 -10.74 -13.84
C PRO A 768 -25.54 -9.41 -13.08
N ASN A 769 -26.57 -8.56 -13.12
CA ASN A 769 -26.70 -7.42 -12.20
C ASN A 769 -27.46 -7.88 -10.95
N LEU A 770 -26.75 -8.19 -9.86
CA LEU A 770 -27.40 -8.56 -8.60
C LEU A 770 -27.76 -7.30 -7.82
N ILE A 771 -29.05 -7.01 -7.70
CA ILE A 771 -29.54 -5.77 -7.09
C ILE A 771 -29.69 -5.94 -5.58
N ASP A 772 -30.41 -6.98 -5.15
CA ASP A 772 -30.68 -7.25 -3.74
C ASP A 772 -30.37 -8.71 -3.37
N MET A 773 -30.25 -8.94 -2.06
CA MET A 773 -30.10 -10.26 -1.47
C MET A 773 -31.24 -10.56 -0.49
N PRO A 774 -31.62 -11.83 -0.32
CA PRO A 774 -32.65 -12.21 0.65
C PRO A 774 -32.22 -11.81 2.07
N GLY A 775 -33.16 -11.24 2.81
CA GLY A 775 -32.99 -10.88 4.22
C GLY A 775 -34.06 -11.56 5.09
N PRO A 776 -33.87 -11.60 6.42
CA PRO A 776 -34.85 -12.19 7.33
C PRO A 776 -36.14 -11.36 7.44
N ASP A 777 -36.06 -10.04 7.31
CA ASP A 777 -37.21 -9.14 7.27
C ASP A 777 -37.40 -8.57 5.85
N PRO A 778 -38.59 -8.71 5.24
CA PRO A 778 -38.92 -8.11 3.95
C PRO A 778 -38.69 -6.59 3.87
N ALA A 779 -38.79 -5.87 5.00
CA ALA A 779 -38.63 -4.41 5.07
C ALA A 779 -37.17 -3.94 4.98
N GLU A 780 -36.19 -4.81 5.24
CA GLU A 780 -34.78 -4.48 5.08
C GLU A 780 -34.48 -4.05 3.64
N ARG A 781 -33.47 -3.21 3.40
CA ARG A 781 -33.09 -2.83 2.03
C ARG A 781 -32.33 -3.95 1.34
N GLY A 782 -31.30 -4.49 1.98
CA GLY A 782 -30.63 -5.71 1.53
C GLY A 782 -29.94 -5.59 0.17
N LEU A 783 -29.44 -4.41 -0.21
CA LEU A 783 -28.85 -4.17 -1.53
C LEU A 783 -27.39 -4.67 -1.58
N PHE A 784 -26.90 -4.98 -2.78
CA PHE A 784 -25.48 -5.24 -2.98
C PHE A 784 -24.68 -3.93 -2.92
N CYS A 785 -23.34 -3.99 -3.05
CA CYS A 785 -22.59 -2.75 -3.18
C CYS A 785 -22.65 -2.29 -4.64
N PRO A 786 -22.65 -0.97 -4.91
CA PRO A 786 -22.75 -0.44 -6.27
C PRO A 786 -21.70 -1.01 -7.23
N LEU A 787 -20.48 -1.29 -6.75
CA LEU A 787 -19.42 -1.89 -7.58
C LEU A 787 -19.72 -3.33 -8.00
N VAL A 788 -20.43 -4.11 -7.15
CA VAL A 788 -20.87 -5.46 -7.50
C VAL A 788 -22.09 -5.40 -8.40
N GLU A 789 -23.04 -4.49 -8.13
CA GLU A 789 -24.21 -4.24 -8.99
C GLU A 789 -23.80 -3.83 -10.41
N SER A 790 -22.74 -3.02 -10.53
CA SER A 790 -22.29 -2.47 -11.81
C SER A 790 -21.15 -3.26 -12.49
N SER A 791 -20.71 -4.39 -11.92
CA SER A 791 -19.47 -5.05 -12.34
C SER A 791 -19.50 -5.50 -13.80
N GLN A 792 -20.66 -5.92 -14.32
CA GLN A 792 -20.79 -6.29 -15.73
C GLN A 792 -20.67 -5.09 -16.67
N TYR A 793 -21.20 -3.92 -16.31
CA TYR A 793 -21.08 -2.73 -17.16
C TYR A 793 -19.62 -2.30 -17.28
N MET A 794 -18.90 -2.38 -16.16
CA MET A 794 -17.46 -2.11 -16.11
C MET A 794 -16.68 -3.09 -16.98
N ALA A 795 -16.93 -4.40 -16.84
CA ALA A 795 -16.25 -5.42 -17.64
C ALA A 795 -16.61 -5.32 -19.14
N ARG A 796 -17.88 -5.10 -19.46
CA ARG A 796 -18.35 -4.91 -20.84
C ARG A 796 -17.69 -3.71 -21.50
N ALA A 797 -17.61 -2.58 -20.78
CA ALA A 797 -16.97 -1.36 -21.28
C ALA A 797 -15.45 -1.51 -21.42
N ALA A 798 -14.81 -2.28 -20.53
CA ALA A 798 -13.38 -2.56 -20.57
C ALA A 798 -12.98 -3.46 -21.75
N PHE A 799 -13.78 -4.50 -22.03
CA PHE A 799 -13.42 -5.52 -23.03
C PHE A 799 -14.19 -5.40 -24.36
N GLY A 800 -15.12 -4.45 -24.50
CA GLY A 800 -15.92 -4.30 -25.71
C GLY A 800 -16.78 -5.54 -26.01
N ILE A 801 -17.30 -6.21 -24.97
CA ILE A 801 -18.03 -7.47 -25.12
C ILE A 801 -19.34 -7.24 -25.88
N GLU A 802 -19.54 -8.00 -26.96
CA GLU A 802 -20.76 -7.95 -27.76
C GLU A 802 -21.98 -8.39 -26.96
N ALA A 803 -23.09 -7.67 -27.09
CA ALA A 803 -24.31 -7.95 -26.33
C ALA A 803 -24.85 -9.37 -26.54
N ARG A 804 -24.70 -9.94 -27.76
CA ARG A 804 -25.14 -11.31 -28.08
C ARG A 804 -24.42 -12.41 -27.30
N ARG A 805 -23.23 -12.13 -26.77
CA ARG A 805 -22.44 -13.07 -25.97
C ARG A 805 -22.74 -12.96 -24.48
N LEU A 806 -23.54 -12.00 -24.05
CA LEU A 806 -23.78 -11.72 -22.62
C LEU A 806 -25.13 -12.26 -22.18
N ILE A 807 -25.12 -12.96 -21.06
CA ILE A 807 -26.32 -13.29 -20.29
C ILE A 807 -26.24 -12.43 -19.02
N CYS A 808 -26.89 -11.27 -19.04
CA CYS A 808 -26.77 -10.24 -18.00
C CYS A 808 -28.15 -9.82 -17.46
N PRO A 809 -28.87 -10.71 -16.75
CA PRO A 809 -30.16 -10.38 -16.17
C PRO A 809 -30.04 -9.42 -14.98
N ASP A 810 -31.07 -8.59 -14.78
CA ASP A 810 -31.29 -7.86 -13.53
C ASP A 810 -32.01 -8.77 -12.53
N LEU A 811 -31.28 -9.19 -11.49
CA LEU A 811 -31.76 -10.18 -10.53
C LEU A 811 -32.05 -9.54 -9.17
N TYR A 812 -33.30 -9.73 -8.73
CA TYR A 812 -33.80 -9.36 -7.40
C TYR A 812 -33.99 -10.65 -6.60
N LEU A 813 -32.94 -11.10 -5.91
CA LEU A 813 -32.95 -12.36 -5.17
C LEU A 813 -34.00 -12.38 -4.06
N LYS A 814 -34.42 -11.22 -3.54
CA LYS A 814 -35.51 -11.13 -2.56
C LYS A 814 -36.84 -11.67 -3.04
N LYS A 815 -37.08 -11.66 -4.36
CA LYS A 815 -38.31 -12.21 -4.94
C LYS A 815 -38.32 -13.76 -4.95
N GLY A 816 -37.25 -14.40 -4.47
CA GLY A 816 -37.12 -15.84 -4.44
C GLY A 816 -37.07 -16.48 -5.84
N ALA A 817 -37.20 -17.81 -5.89
CA ALA A 817 -37.13 -18.57 -7.14
C ALA A 817 -38.16 -18.10 -8.19
N GLU A 818 -39.40 -17.82 -7.78
CA GLU A 818 -40.46 -17.39 -8.69
C GLU A 818 -40.12 -16.07 -9.40
N GLY A 819 -39.46 -15.14 -8.71
CA GLY A 819 -39.10 -13.83 -9.25
C GLY A 819 -37.94 -13.83 -10.24
N LEU A 820 -37.05 -14.84 -10.22
CA LEU A 820 -35.88 -14.88 -11.11
C LEU A 820 -36.20 -15.39 -12.52
N GLY A 821 -37.24 -16.22 -12.65
CA GLY A 821 -37.57 -16.88 -13.92
C GLY A 821 -37.83 -15.89 -15.07
N TRP A 822 -38.52 -14.78 -14.79
CA TRP A 822 -38.81 -13.75 -15.79
C TRP A 822 -37.55 -13.02 -16.28
N SER A 823 -36.73 -12.50 -15.35
CA SER A 823 -35.48 -11.81 -15.71
C SER A 823 -34.54 -12.71 -16.51
N LEU A 824 -34.47 -14.01 -16.17
CA LEU A 824 -33.66 -14.98 -16.90
C LEU A 824 -34.23 -15.29 -18.29
N LEU A 825 -35.56 -15.43 -18.40
CA LEU A 825 -36.22 -15.63 -19.68
C LEU A 825 -35.94 -14.46 -20.63
N GLU A 826 -35.94 -13.22 -20.14
CA GLU A 826 -35.62 -12.05 -20.97
C GLU A 826 -34.15 -12.01 -21.40
N ALA A 827 -33.22 -12.34 -20.48
CA ALA A 827 -31.78 -12.25 -20.71
C ALA A 827 -31.18 -13.40 -21.54
N LEU A 828 -31.81 -14.57 -21.59
CA LEU A 828 -31.29 -15.72 -22.35
C LEU A 828 -31.42 -15.50 -23.87
N PRO A 829 -30.36 -15.74 -24.67
CA PRO A 829 -30.42 -15.64 -26.13
C PRO A 829 -31.49 -16.58 -26.72
N LYS A 830 -32.24 -16.11 -27.73
CA LYS A 830 -33.41 -16.83 -28.27
C LYS A 830 -33.07 -18.24 -28.79
N GLU A 831 -31.84 -18.42 -29.26
CA GLU A 831 -31.31 -19.65 -29.86
C GLU A 831 -31.13 -20.77 -28.84
N VAL A 832 -30.88 -20.42 -27.57
CA VAL A 832 -30.62 -21.34 -26.45
C VAL A 832 -31.70 -21.22 -25.36
N ARG A 833 -32.71 -20.37 -25.58
CA ARG A 833 -33.79 -20.11 -24.63
C ARG A 833 -34.80 -21.25 -24.65
N GLY A 834 -34.88 -21.98 -23.52
CA GLY A 834 -35.94 -22.96 -23.28
C GLY A 834 -37.32 -22.34 -23.06
N SER A 835 -38.34 -23.17 -22.88
CA SER A 835 -39.67 -22.69 -22.50
C SER A 835 -39.66 -22.07 -21.10
N ARG A 836 -40.61 -21.18 -20.81
CA ARG A 836 -40.78 -20.56 -19.48
C ARG A 836 -40.81 -21.60 -18.36
N ALA A 837 -41.55 -22.71 -18.57
CA ALA A 837 -41.65 -23.80 -17.59
C ALA A 837 -40.31 -24.53 -17.35
N VAL A 838 -39.45 -24.63 -18.37
CA VAL A 838 -38.09 -25.20 -18.21
C VAL A 838 -37.23 -24.26 -17.36
N ILE A 839 -37.28 -22.95 -17.63
CA ILE A 839 -36.51 -21.95 -16.87
C ILE A 839 -36.98 -21.89 -15.42
N GLU A 840 -38.28 -21.82 -15.15
CA GLU A 840 -38.83 -21.80 -13.78
C GLU A 840 -38.46 -23.07 -13.00
N ARG A 841 -38.46 -24.23 -13.65
CA ARG A 841 -37.98 -25.49 -13.06
C ARG A 841 -36.49 -25.41 -12.72
N ALA A 842 -35.66 -25.00 -13.68
CA ALA A 842 -34.21 -24.88 -13.49
C ALA A 842 -33.87 -23.93 -12.34
N VAL A 843 -34.56 -22.78 -12.26
CA VAL A 843 -34.40 -21.81 -11.16
C VAL A 843 -34.80 -22.41 -9.81
N THR A 844 -35.91 -23.16 -9.76
CA THR A 844 -36.37 -23.81 -8.51
C THR A 844 -35.35 -24.83 -8.01
N VAL A 845 -34.82 -25.67 -8.91
CA VAL A 845 -33.78 -26.66 -8.59
C VAL A 845 -32.50 -25.98 -8.11
N ALA A 846 -32.06 -24.93 -8.81
CA ALA A 846 -30.89 -24.14 -8.45
C ALA A 846 -31.04 -23.44 -7.08
N TRP A 847 -32.22 -22.89 -6.79
CA TRP A 847 -32.52 -22.25 -5.51
C TRP A 847 -32.46 -23.23 -4.34
N GLU A 848 -32.99 -24.44 -4.54
CA GLU A 848 -32.93 -25.49 -3.52
C GLU A 848 -31.50 -26.03 -3.34
N ALA A 849 -30.71 -26.13 -4.42
CA ALA A 849 -29.29 -26.47 -4.33
C ALA A 849 -28.50 -25.44 -3.48
N GLN A 850 -28.70 -24.15 -3.74
CA GLN A 850 -28.12 -23.06 -2.96
C GLN A 850 -28.57 -23.08 -1.50
N SER A 851 -29.86 -23.28 -1.25
CA SER A 851 -30.44 -23.35 0.10
C SER A 851 -29.87 -24.53 0.89
N ARG A 852 -29.71 -25.69 0.23
CA ARG A 852 -29.08 -26.88 0.82
C ARG A 852 -27.62 -26.64 1.15
N PHE A 853 -26.87 -25.96 0.27
CA PHE A 853 -25.49 -25.57 0.55
C PHE A 853 -25.40 -24.68 1.80
N ARG A 854 -26.26 -23.65 1.91
CA ARG A 854 -26.33 -22.78 3.11
C ARG A 854 -26.64 -23.58 4.38
N ARG A 855 -27.63 -24.48 4.33
CA ARG A 855 -27.98 -25.35 5.48
C ARG A 855 -26.81 -26.25 5.90
N ARG A 856 -26.02 -26.76 4.95
CA ARG A 856 -24.82 -27.57 5.24
C ARG A 856 -23.73 -26.76 5.94
N LEU A 857 -23.52 -25.50 5.56
CA LEU A 857 -22.57 -24.61 6.24
C LEU A 857 -22.99 -24.34 7.68
N ILE A 858 -24.26 -23.98 7.90
CA ILE A 858 -24.81 -23.75 9.25
C ILE A 858 -24.73 -25.02 10.10
N ALA A 859 -25.07 -26.18 9.54
CA ALA A 859 -24.96 -27.47 10.25
C ALA A 859 -23.50 -27.81 10.61
N ALA A 860 -22.54 -27.51 9.73
CA ALA A 860 -21.12 -27.66 10.04
C ALA A 860 -20.69 -26.70 11.17
N GLY A 861 -21.17 -25.46 11.16
CA GLY A 861 -20.90 -24.48 12.21
C GLY A 861 -21.44 -24.90 13.57
N ARG A 862 -22.70 -25.34 13.63
CA ARG A 862 -23.32 -25.87 14.85
C ARG A 862 -22.55 -27.07 15.41
N ARG A 863 -22.13 -28.01 14.56
CA ARG A 863 -21.32 -29.17 14.97
C ARG A 863 -19.97 -28.74 15.55
N PHE A 864 -19.30 -27.80 14.89
CA PHE A 864 -18.05 -27.25 15.39
C PHE A 864 -18.24 -26.60 16.76
N LEU A 865 -19.19 -25.66 16.90
CA LEU A 865 -19.47 -24.95 18.15
C LEU A 865 -19.83 -25.90 19.31
N ALA A 866 -20.57 -26.98 19.04
CA ALA A 866 -20.95 -27.97 20.04
C ALA A 866 -19.78 -28.85 20.54
N GLN A 867 -18.71 -28.97 19.74
CA GLN A 867 -17.53 -29.79 20.07
C GLN A 867 -16.38 -28.98 20.68
N ARG A 868 -16.55 -27.66 20.83
CA ARG A 868 -15.49 -26.77 21.35
C ARG A 868 -15.25 -27.01 22.83
N THR A 869 -13.99 -26.84 23.24
CA THR A 869 -13.63 -26.78 24.64
C THR A 869 -14.05 -25.42 25.22
N PRO A 870 -14.86 -25.38 26.30
CA PRO A 870 -15.21 -24.14 26.97
C PRO A 870 -13.97 -23.37 27.43
N GLY A 871 -14.01 -22.04 27.36
CA GLY A 871 -12.92 -21.16 27.79
C GLY A 871 -11.84 -20.89 26.74
N VAL A 872 -11.70 -21.73 25.70
CA VAL A 872 -10.84 -21.42 24.56
C VAL A 872 -11.46 -20.25 23.76
N PRO A 873 -10.71 -19.21 23.39
CA PRO A 873 -11.25 -18.09 22.63
C PRO A 873 -11.63 -18.49 21.19
N LEU A 874 -12.81 -18.07 20.73
CA LEU A 874 -13.26 -18.24 19.34
C LEU A 874 -13.09 -16.95 18.55
N TRP A 875 -12.43 -17.02 17.40
CA TRP A 875 -12.35 -15.90 16.47
C TRP A 875 -13.42 -16.04 15.41
N VAL A 876 -14.38 -15.12 15.39
CA VAL A 876 -15.40 -15.08 14.34
C VAL A 876 -14.94 -14.12 13.26
N VAL A 877 -14.66 -14.67 12.07
CA VAL A 877 -14.15 -13.91 10.93
C VAL A 877 -15.33 -13.46 10.06
N THR A 878 -15.55 -12.15 10.05
CA THR A 878 -16.58 -11.46 9.26
C THR A 878 -15.94 -10.77 8.07
N GLY A 879 -16.70 -10.58 7.00
CA GLY A 879 -16.21 -9.97 5.77
C GLY A 879 -17.09 -10.36 4.61
N ARG A 880 -16.78 -9.88 3.42
CA ARG A 880 -17.55 -10.21 2.22
C ARG A 880 -17.14 -11.61 1.71
N PRO A 881 -18.06 -12.46 1.20
CA PRO A 881 -17.73 -13.82 0.80
C PRO A 881 -16.56 -13.93 -0.18
N TYR A 882 -16.46 -12.99 -1.12
CA TYR A 882 -15.35 -12.92 -2.07
C TYR A 882 -14.01 -12.53 -1.45
N ASN A 883 -14.00 -11.86 -0.29
CA ASN A 883 -12.78 -11.66 0.48
C ASN A 883 -12.49 -12.91 1.31
N LEU A 884 -13.50 -13.43 2.02
CA LEU A 884 -13.30 -14.53 2.97
C LEU A 884 -12.84 -15.83 2.33
N HIS A 885 -13.24 -16.11 1.09
CA HIS A 885 -13.06 -17.44 0.49
C HIS A 885 -12.16 -17.49 -0.73
N ASP A 886 -11.84 -16.35 -1.34
CA ASP A 886 -10.78 -16.29 -2.34
C ASP A 886 -9.42 -16.23 -1.64
N GLU A 887 -8.69 -17.37 -1.67
CA GLU A 887 -7.39 -17.51 -1.00
C GLU A 887 -6.33 -16.50 -1.49
N ARG A 888 -6.48 -15.94 -2.70
CA ARG A 888 -5.57 -14.88 -3.16
C ARG A 888 -5.90 -13.54 -2.51
N LEU A 889 -7.20 -13.20 -2.43
CA LEU A 889 -7.64 -11.92 -1.85
C LEU A 889 -7.43 -11.87 -0.35
N ASN A 890 -7.56 -13.00 0.36
CA ASN A 890 -7.32 -13.05 1.82
C ASN A 890 -5.93 -13.49 2.23
N LEU A 891 -4.99 -13.63 1.30
CA LEU A 891 -3.64 -14.11 1.59
C LEU A 891 -3.66 -15.43 2.38
N LYS A 892 -4.52 -16.38 2.00
CA LYS A 892 -4.67 -17.70 2.65
C LYS A 892 -4.95 -17.63 4.16
N LEU A 893 -5.68 -16.61 4.62
CA LEU A 893 -5.94 -16.32 6.04
C LEU A 893 -6.31 -17.54 6.88
N GLY A 894 -7.22 -18.39 6.40
CA GLY A 894 -7.66 -19.59 7.14
C GLY A 894 -6.53 -20.57 7.45
N ARG A 895 -5.51 -20.67 6.60
CA ARG A 895 -4.32 -21.51 6.83
C ARG A 895 -3.43 -20.91 7.91
N HIS A 896 -3.29 -19.59 7.92
CA HIS A 896 -2.50 -18.88 8.93
C HIS A 896 -3.13 -18.99 10.32
N LEU A 897 -4.43 -18.74 10.44
CA LEU A 897 -5.18 -18.88 11.70
C LEU A 897 -5.04 -20.30 12.27
N ALA A 898 -5.26 -21.32 11.44
CA ALA A 898 -5.11 -22.72 11.84
C ALA A 898 -3.70 -23.05 12.37
N ARG A 899 -2.64 -22.58 11.69
CA ARG A 899 -1.26 -22.82 12.12
C ARG A 899 -0.87 -22.07 13.38
N LEU A 900 -1.44 -20.89 13.61
CA LEU A 900 -1.26 -20.15 14.86
C LEU A 900 -2.03 -20.77 16.04
N GLY A 901 -2.73 -21.90 15.83
CA GLY A 901 -3.54 -22.57 16.84
C GLY A 901 -4.84 -21.83 17.16
N ILE A 902 -5.28 -20.90 16.29
CA ILE A 902 -6.46 -20.07 16.52
C ILE A 902 -7.70 -20.80 15.99
N GLU A 903 -8.67 -21.03 16.87
CA GLU A 903 -10.00 -21.49 16.47
C GLU A 903 -10.73 -20.35 15.75
N ALA A 904 -10.86 -20.46 14.42
CA ALA A 904 -11.47 -19.43 13.59
C ALA A 904 -12.70 -19.94 12.84
N LEU A 905 -13.81 -19.22 12.97
CA LEU A 905 -15.11 -19.52 12.35
C LEU A 905 -15.51 -18.44 11.35
N PRO A 906 -15.59 -18.74 10.04
CA PRO A 906 -16.14 -17.82 9.06
C PRO A 906 -17.63 -17.54 9.33
N MET A 907 -18.08 -16.29 9.14
CA MET A 907 -19.47 -15.89 9.43
C MET A 907 -20.56 -16.67 8.65
N ASP A 908 -20.20 -17.40 7.59
CA ASP A 908 -21.09 -18.27 6.81
C ASP A 908 -21.54 -19.53 7.54
N PHE A 909 -20.85 -19.88 8.61
CA PHE A 909 -21.18 -21.03 9.46
C PHE A 909 -22.16 -20.66 10.58
N LEU A 910 -22.45 -19.36 10.76
CA LEU A 910 -23.35 -18.86 11.79
C LEU A 910 -24.73 -18.57 11.21
N GLU A 911 -25.76 -19.01 11.94
CA GLU A 911 -27.12 -18.57 11.69
C GLU A 911 -27.36 -17.26 12.44
N VAL A 912 -27.55 -16.18 11.67
CA VAL A 912 -27.70 -14.83 12.23
C VAL A 912 -29.01 -14.16 11.84
N ASP A 913 -29.84 -14.84 11.04
CA ASP A 913 -31.10 -14.30 10.51
C ASP A 913 -32.08 -13.91 11.63
N GLY A 914 -32.05 -14.63 12.77
CA GLY A 914 -32.86 -14.30 13.95
C GLY A 914 -32.29 -13.19 14.85
N VAL A 915 -31.15 -12.59 14.51
CA VAL A 915 -30.56 -11.49 15.28
C VAL A 915 -31.21 -10.17 14.87
N ASP A 916 -31.85 -9.52 15.83
CA ASP A 916 -32.47 -8.20 15.65
C ASP A 916 -31.45 -7.15 15.18
N LEU A 917 -31.85 -6.34 14.20
CA LEU A 917 -31.08 -5.24 13.62
C LEU A 917 -31.88 -3.93 13.53
N SER A 918 -32.94 -3.80 14.32
CA SER A 918 -33.82 -2.63 14.37
C SER A 918 -33.13 -1.31 14.74
N ASP A 919 -31.97 -1.38 15.39
CA ASP A 919 -31.06 -0.26 15.70
C ASP A 919 -30.33 0.30 14.47
N PHE A 920 -30.34 -0.41 13.34
CA PHE A 920 -29.81 0.05 12.06
C PHE A 920 -30.86 0.01 10.95
N PRO A 921 -32.00 0.75 11.09
CA PRO A 921 -33.15 0.63 10.18
C PRO A 921 -32.87 1.11 8.76
N ARG A 922 -31.76 1.84 8.56
CA ARG A 922 -31.28 2.34 7.26
C ARG A 922 -30.04 1.61 6.76
N MET A 923 -29.72 0.43 7.30
CA MET A 923 -28.62 -0.37 6.77
C MET A 923 -28.91 -0.74 5.31
N TYR A 924 -28.17 -0.12 4.40
CA TYR A 924 -28.41 -0.21 2.97
C TYR A 924 -27.97 -1.57 2.42
N TRP A 925 -26.79 -2.04 2.83
CA TRP A 925 -26.15 -3.22 2.28
C TRP A 925 -26.58 -4.50 3.00
N GLY A 926 -27.04 -5.52 2.27
CA GLY A 926 -27.44 -6.80 2.85
C GLY A 926 -26.28 -7.56 3.51
N LEU A 927 -25.11 -7.61 2.86
CA LEU A 927 -23.90 -8.18 3.47
C LEU A 927 -23.46 -7.37 4.70
N GLY A 928 -23.68 -6.05 4.69
CA GLY A 928 -23.41 -5.19 5.84
C GLY A 928 -24.32 -5.49 7.02
N ALA A 929 -25.61 -5.68 6.76
CA ALA A 929 -26.59 -6.11 7.78
C ALA A 929 -26.18 -7.45 8.40
N ARG A 930 -25.76 -8.41 7.56
CA ARG A 930 -25.27 -9.71 8.02
C ARG A 930 -24.00 -9.60 8.89
N ILE A 931 -23.04 -8.78 8.49
CA ILE A 931 -21.82 -8.48 9.28
C ILE A 931 -22.18 -7.91 10.66
N LEU A 932 -23.11 -6.95 10.74
CA LEU A 932 -23.52 -6.33 12.00
C LEU A 932 -24.32 -7.29 12.91
N ARG A 933 -25.15 -8.16 12.34
CA ARG A 933 -25.79 -9.24 13.10
C ARG A 933 -24.77 -10.20 13.70
N THR A 934 -23.76 -10.58 12.91
CA THR A 934 -22.66 -11.39 13.43
C THR A 934 -21.90 -10.64 14.53
N ALA A 935 -21.66 -9.33 14.38
CA ALA A 935 -21.03 -8.50 15.43
C ALA A 935 -21.84 -8.49 16.73
N LYS A 936 -23.16 -8.33 16.65
CA LYS A 936 -24.06 -8.45 17.82
C LYS A 936 -23.94 -9.81 18.50
N LEU A 937 -23.91 -10.88 17.70
CA LEU A 937 -23.77 -12.23 18.24
C LEU A 937 -22.43 -12.40 18.96
N ILE A 938 -21.32 -11.92 18.37
CA ILE A 938 -19.99 -11.91 19.02
C ILE A 938 -20.02 -11.12 20.34
N GLY A 939 -20.68 -9.95 20.36
CA GLY A 939 -20.82 -9.13 21.57
C GLY A 939 -21.49 -9.88 22.72
N LYS A 940 -22.48 -10.74 22.43
CA LYS A 940 -23.22 -11.54 23.43
C LYS A 940 -22.44 -12.72 24.02
N HIS A 941 -21.46 -13.26 23.32
CA HIS A 941 -20.73 -14.46 23.75
C HIS A 941 -19.37 -14.11 24.34
N PRO A 942 -19.10 -14.25 25.65
CA PRO A 942 -17.89 -13.71 26.28
C PRO A 942 -16.58 -14.21 25.63
N ASP A 943 -16.49 -15.48 25.27
CA ASP A 943 -15.31 -16.12 24.67
C ASP A 943 -15.15 -15.86 23.17
N TRP A 944 -16.07 -15.12 22.53
CA TRP A 944 -16.01 -14.82 21.09
C TRP A 944 -15.37 -13.45 20.84
N TYR A 945 -14.49 -13.41 19.84
CA TYR A 945 -13.71 -12.24 19.44
C TYR A 945 -13.90 -11.97 17.94
N GLY A 946 -14.05 -10.70 17.58
CA GLY A 946 -14.33 -10.30 16.21
C GLY A 946 -13.07 -10.08 15.39
N MET A 947 -13.01 -10.67 14.21
CA MET A 947 -12.05 -10.30 13.17
C MET A 947 -12.84 -9.88 11.92
N HIS A 948 -12.56 -8.70 11.37
CA HIS A 948 -13.24 -8.18 10.19
C HIS A 948 -12.27 -8.03 9.02
N LEU A 949 -12.57 -8.68 7.90
CA LEU A 949 -11.77 -8.63 6.68
C LEU A 949 -12.41 -7.70 5.65
N THR A 950 -11.68 -6.66 5.25
CA THR A 950 -12.08 -5.69 4.22
C THR A 950 -10.95 -5.43 3.21
N ASN A 951 -11.19 -4.60 2.20
CA ASN A 951 -10.15 -4.17 1.27
C ASN A 951 -10.01 -2.66 1.20
N PHE A 952 -8.83 -2.23 0.79
CA PHE A 952 -8.60 -0.84 0.39
C PHE A 952 -9.62 -0.41 -0.68
N SER A 953 -10.04 0.85 -0.61
CA SER A 953 -11.11 1.42 -1.44
C SER A 953 -12.49 0.74 -1.30
N CYS A 954 -12.75 -0.04 -0.23
CA CYS A 954 -14.10 -0.53 0.04
C CYS A 954 -14.99 0.57 0.64
N GLY A 955 -15.79 1.22 -0.21
CA GLY A 955 -16.72 2.27 0.22
C GLY A 955 -17.72 1.76 1.27
N ALA A 956 -18.39 0.65 1.02
CA ALA A 956 -19.44 0.13 1.91
C ALA A 956 -18.91 -0.23 3.31
N ASP A 957 -17.76 -0.90 3.40
CA ASP A 957 -17.21 -1.30 4.70
C ASP A 957 -16.73 -0.09 5.52
N SER A 958 -16.25 0.97 4.86
CA SER A 958 -15.88 2.21 5.55
C SER A 958 -17.03 2.83 6.38
N PHE A 959 -18.28 2.63 5.94
CA PHE A 959 -19.48 3.01 6.70
C PHE A 959 -19.87 1.99 7.78
N ILE A 960 -19.43 0.74 7.68
CA ILE A 960 -19.85 -0.35 8.59
C ILE A 960 -18.86 -0.48 9.76
N GLU A 961 -17.56 -0.28 9.54
CA GLU A 961 -16.50 -0.55 10.53
C GLU A 961 -16.73 0.15 11.88
N HIS A 962 -17.26 1.38 11.88
CA HIS A 962 -17.49 2.11 13.12
C HIS A 962 -18.67 1.54 13.92
N PHE A 963 -19.71 1.04 13.25
CA PHE A 963 -20.79 0.30 13.88
C PHE A 963 -20.31 -1.07 14.39
N TYR A 964 -19.48 -1.75 13.61
CA TYR A 964 -18.87 -3.02 14.00
C TYR A 964 -18.08 -2.88 15.31
N ARG A 965 -17.20 -1.86 15.42
CA ARG A 965 -16.47 -1.54 16.66
C ARG A 965 -17.43 -1.24 17.81
N ARG A 966 -18.46 -0.42 17.58
CA ARG A 966 -19.44 -0.04 18.62
C ARG A 966 -20.18 -1.27 19.18
N LEU A 967 -20.55 -2.23 18.34
CA LEU A 967 -21.30 -3.42 18.74
C LEU A 967 -20.49 -4.41 19.58
N LEU A 968 -19.17 -4.41 19.42
CA LEU A 968 -18.27 -5.30 20.17
C LEU A 968 -17.90 -4.76 21.56
N GLN A 969 -18.34 -3.55 21.89
CA GLN A 969 -18.19 -2.94 23.22
C GLN A 969 -16.74 -2.97 23.71
N ASP A 970 -16.47 -3.66 24.83
CA ASP A 970 -15.15 -3.77 25.47
C ASP A 970 -14.23 -4.81 24.80
N LYS A 971 -14.69 -5.45 23.72
CA LYS A 971 -13.88 -6.38 22.95
C LYS A 971 -13.28 -5.66 21.74
N PRO A 972 -11.97 -5.41 21.71
CA PRO A 972 -11.32 -4.82 20.56
C PRO A 972 -11.48 -5.76 19.35
N PRO A 973 -11.99 -5.32 18.20
CA PRO A 973 -11.90 -6.11 16.98
C PRO A 973 -10.55 -5.96 16.31
N LEU A 974 -10.10 -7.03 15.65
CA LEU A 974 -9.08 -6.90 14.61
C LEU A 974 -9.76 -6.59 13.27
N ILE A 975 -9.48 -5.42 12.69
CA ILE A 975 -9.89 -5.10 11.32
C ILE A 975 -8.67 -5.24 10.40
N LEU A 976 -8.72 -6.21 9.50
CA LEU A 976 -7.67 -6.47 8.52
C LEU A 976 -8.12 -5.93 7.16
N GLU A 977 -7.42 -4.90 6.68
CA GLU A 977 -7.62 -4.33 5.35
C GLU A 977 -6.54 -4.86 4.41
N LEU A 978 -6.97 -5.49 3.31
CA LEU A 978 -6.09 -6.05 2.29
C LEU A 978 -6.16 -5.26 0.98
N ASP A 979 -5.20 -5.47 0.10
CA ASP A 979 -5.12 -4.80 -1.20
C ASP A 979 -4.40 -5.69 -2.22
N GLU A 980 -4.05 -5.14 -3.39
CA GLU A 980 -3.34 -5.81 -4.49
C GLU A 980 -1.99 -6.44 -4.09
N HIS A 981 -1.44 -6.04 -2.95
CA HIS A 981 -0.13 -6.43 -2.45
C HIS A 981 -0.13 -7.85 -1.86
N SER A 982 0.97 -8.57 -2.07
CA SER A 982 1.14 -9.98 -1.64
C SER A 982 1.88 -10.14 -0.30
N ALA A 983 1.98 -9.08 0.51
CA ALA A 983 2.81 -9.07 1.72
C ALA A 983 2.09 -9.71 2.93
N VAL A 984 2.37 -10.99 3.18
CA VAL A 984 1.77 -11.78 4.28
C VAL A 984 2.28 -11.38 5.67
N ALA A 985 3.55 -10.95 5.79
CA ALA A 985 4.20 -10.68 7.08
C ALA A 985 3.49 -9.62 7.94
N GLY A 986 2.97 -8.56 7.29
CA GLY A 986 2.21 -7.51 7.97
C GLY A 986 0.85 -7.98 8.49
N ALA A 987 0.21 -8.93 7.80
CA ALA A 987 -1.02 -9.56 8.27
C ALA A 987 -0.73 -10.49 9.46
N LEU A 988 0.31 -11.34 9.37
CA LEU A 988 0.71 -12.26 10.45
C LEU A 988 1.03 -11.54 11.75
N THR A 989 1.78 -10.44 11.69
CA THR A 989 2.11 -9.65 12.89
C THR A 989 0.85 -9.11 13.58
N ARG A 990 -0.17 -8.70 12.82
CA ARG A 990 -1.46 -8.28 13.37
C ARG A 990 -2.24 -9.43 13.99
N LEU A 991 -2.20 -10.63 13.39
CA LEU A 991 -2.83 -11.83 13.96
C LEU A 991 -2.16 -12.22 15.29
N GLU A 992 -0.84 -12.21 15.37
CA GLU A 992 -0.10 -12.54 16.59
C GLU A 992 -0.37 -11.52 17.70
N ALA A 993 -0.28 -10.22 17.40
CA ALA A 993 -0.59 -9.15 18.35
C ALA A 993 -2.04 -9.26 18.86
N TYR A 994 -3.00 -9.54 17.96
CA TYR A 994 -4.38 -9.73 18.37
C TYR A 994 -4.59 -10.98 19.22
N ARG A 995 -3.86 -12.07 18.97
CA ARG A 995 -3.85 -13.26 19.84
C ARG A 995 -3.42 -12.90 21.25
N ASN A 996 -2.39 -12.09 21.40
CA ASN A 996 -1.91 -11.66 22.71
C ASN A 996 -2.93 -10.76 23.42
N VAL A 997 -3.56 -9.82 22.71
CA VAL A 997 -4.67 -9.01 23.25
C VAL A 997 -5.84 -9.87 23.73
N VAL A 998 -6.27 -10.84 22.92
CA VAL A 998 -7.35 -11.77 23.27
C VAL A 998 -7.01 -12.57 24.53
N ASN A 999 -5.79 -13.09 24.62
CA ASN A 999 -5.32 -13.84 25.78
C ASN A 999 -5.30 -12.97 27.05
N ASN A 1000 -4.84 -11.72 26.95
CA ASN A 1000 -4.82 -10.78 28.07
C ASN A 1000 -6.24 -10.48 28.57
N ILE A 1001 -7.19 -10.23 27.65
CA ILE A 1001 -8.59 -9.98 28.01
C ILE A 1001 -9.22 -11.20 28.69
N GLN A 1002 -8.90 -12.42 28.23
CA GLN A 1002 -9.38 -13.64 28.89
C GLN A 1002 -8.82 -13.79 30.30
N ALA A 1003 -7.51 -13.61 30.49
CA ALA A 1003 -6.87 -13.71 31.80
C ALA A 1003 -7.53 -12.76 32.82
N ARG A 1004 -7.77 -11.50 32.41
CA ARG A 1004 -8.43 -10.50 33.27
C ARG A 1004 -9.85 -10.90 33.67
N ARG A 1005 -10.60 -11.54 32.78
CA ARG A 1005 -11.96 -12.00 33.09
C ARG A 1005 -11.96 -13.16 34.08
N LEU A 1006 -10.99 -14.07 33.97
CA LEU A 1006 -10.81 -15.15 34.93
C LEU A 1006 -10.46 -14.58 36.33
N ASP A 1007 -9.57 -13.59 36.38
CA ASP A 1007 -9.19 -12.92 37.63
C ASP A 1007 -10.35 -12.14 38.28
N ALA A 1008 -11.20 -11.49 37.46
CA ALA A 1008 -12.39 -10.78 37.94
C ALA A 1008 -13.47 -11.75 38.48
N GLY A 1009 -13.72 -12.86 37.77
CA GLY A 1009 -14.69 -13.88 38.20
C GLY A 1009 -14.28 -14.62 39.48
N GLY A 1010 -12.97 -14.81 39.71
CA GLY A 1010 -12.46 -15.38 40.96
C GLY A 1010 -12.61 -14.47 42.19
N ARG A 1011 -12.70 -13.15 42.01
CA ARG A 1011 -12.92 -12.21 43.12
C ARG A 1011 -14.39 -12.08 43.52
N GLU A 1012 -15.33 -12.35 42.60
CA GLU A 1012 -16.77 -12.36 42.91
C GLU A 1012 -17.19 -13.66 43.63
N SER A 1013 -16.58 -14.82 43.31
CA SER A 1013 -16.87 -16.07 44.03
C SER A 1013 -16.39 -16.06 45.48
N CYS A 1014 -15.28 -15.37 45.80
CA CYS A 1014 -14.81 -15.18 47.17
C CYS A 1014 -15.63 -14.16 47.99
N ARG A 1015 -16.42 -13.28 47.36
CA ARG A 1015 -17.32 -12.35 48.07
C ARG A 1015 -18.72 -12.92 48.31
N GLY A 1016 -19.07 -14.04 47.68
CA GLY A 1016 -20.32 -14.77 47.92
C GLY A 1016 -20.22 -15.89 48.95
N ALA A 1017 -19.02 -16.12 49.52
CA ALA A 1017 -18.74 -17.17 50.51
C ALA A 1017 -18.20 -16.63 51.85
N ALA A 1018 -18.38 -15.33 52.11
CA ALA A 1018 -18.04 -14.67 53.38
C ALA A 1018 -19.31 -14.19 54.10
#